data_AF-A0A2E8H890-F1
#
_entry.id   AF-A0A2E8H890-F1
#
_cell.length_a   1.000
_cell.length_b   1.000
_cell.length_c   1.000
_cell.angle_alpha   90.00
_cell.angle_beta   90.00
_cell.angle_gamma   90.00
#
_symmetry.space_group_name_H-M   'P 1'
#
loop_
_entity.id
_entity.type
_entity.pdbx_description
1 polymer ?
#
loop_
_entity_poly.entity_id
_entity_poly.type
_entity_poly.pdbx_seq_one_letter_code
_entity_poly.pdbx_strand_id
1 'polypeptide(L)'
;MPGGTSATTKTVDARVAFDDTHLYLGVVCHEPDPASLRLRHRRDHPDVWQDDVIEIFLRAGDDYMAVDQLLVNAAGARWSLHRRSGDHLPWPPDWPGAAHIGTDRWTAEIAVPFADIGVGHLTAGRLIELKIGREDYTSGSMALSVWPAGAVYAGIDGYGHLFLGDANRLQGADWSVKAATRELELSGGGTVRTDIALRPAAHELTATVSGHGTLQVELGSLRVSRPVDGADTIRISFVAVGESTAVALQSGPSGDITVDSVSLRERSRLEAVGPAIPVYAGQVVRIEHVGVVDSRAVRGFIGTPFDGTVHSRGWNGAVWEYPQAGAGAGVGYAYGNNDGLHVRLAERGGFDAVQIRGGIRADLHAPALSYRGAGDSRPRHHFPGGALRSRALFGERIHEGDVSLTGVTDGVVADAAFFRIHRQAPFAEPAQRWSLGTVLTTTGVTGLDAIGLSFDIDGHEDEMTLIVDDPVDTRLRLLTVDIAAHGPGRTHVVLDIIDQLLPAKSQLSVRIEAEGAPPIDAEAQLYTTDVTSARREAFAYRSFLVKSLFACASEPRPWTSLPPADQMATWFATHPMGDQLQQLFAAVDHARWLDPENESMRQYWQWLWRRRRTPDAGEPVASSVHQAPEAPAWATWARAAWLAARGVPAWWFEHRLVETGEFGGAVGDDTDLYQNFVDLAFFEEDGVAAQFRDAAARLDHLAQLTTMVEGINRRTMDPLHAYEEGLNQEALMAVLEYGDPVYLERCMTAARSLADLTVVTAAGHRHFRSQRIGHDTRHVSDTDIDGQAHPQMWHPALELLWYNRNPQAERWLRQWADGWLEHFEPGRYAHAVDVASERVEGTNTRPLYGGYGGQGSAFAFLAVITGDRRYAAPFYDFYTSGRTDTSPGDLLLDFYHRFGHESFSGSLDDLYLRGPAAALLHGDLDALVTALRADVVELQTFSQMYTSAEPFTDRVFLNALRNAAITYTGGFATRNKISRSHAVG
;
A
#
# COMPACT_ATOMS: atom_id res chain seq x y z
N MET A 1 -0.43 -7.35 17.08
CA MET A 1 -0.12 -7.46 18.52
C MET A 1 -1.25 -6.83 19.33
N PRO A 2 -1.96 -7.55 20.20
CA PRO A 2 -3.05 -7.00 21.00
C PRO A 2 -2.58 -6.53 22.40
N GLY A 3 -3.10 -5.38 22.85
CA GLY A 3 -3.21 -5.05 24.28
C GLY A 3 -2.33 -3.89 24.78
N GLY A 4 -2.98 -2.73 25.00
CA GLY A 4 -2.58 -1.58 25.84
C GLY A 4 -1.10 -1.33 26.11
N THR A 5 -0.51 -0.34 25.44
CA THR A 5 0.87 0.12 25.67
C THR A 5 0.92 1.30 26.65
N SER A 6 1.34 1.05 27.90
CA SER A 6 1.88 2.10 28.76
C SER A 6 3.39 2.22 28.53
N ALA A 7 3.93 3.44 28.45
CA ALA A 7 5.38 3.65 28.39
C ALA A 7 6.06 3.19 29.70
N THR A 8 7.12 2.39 29.62
CA THR A 8 7.92 2.01 30.78
C THR A 8 8.82 3.16 31.24
N THR A 9 9.00 3.31 32.55
CA THR A 9 9.91 4.30 33.16
C THR A 9 11.31 3.74 33.41
N LYS A 10 11.58 2.48 33.07
CA LYS A 10 12.84 1.78 33.35
C LYS A 10 13.86 1.98 32.23
N THR A 11 15.09 2.29 32.60
CA THR A 11 16.19 2.56 31.67
C THR A 11 16.71 1.28 31.01
N VAL A 12 17.11 1.38 29.74
CA VAL A 12 17.84 0.35 28.99
C VAL A 12 19.08 1.00 28.39
N ASP A 13 20.26 0.46 28.69
CA ASP A 13 21.53 0.89 28.11
C ASP A 13 22.02 -0.15 27.10
N ALA A 14 22.44 0.27 25.91
CA ALA A 14 23.00 -0.63 24.90
C ALA A 14 24.37 -0.17 24.42
N ARG A 15 25.25 -1.12 24.13
CA ARG A 15 26.56 -0.92 23.49
C ARG A 15 26.69 -1.87 22.31
N VAL A 16 27.33 -1.39 21.25
CA VAL A 16 27.55 -2.17 20.03
C VAL A 16 29.04 -2.13 19.69
N ALA A 17 29.58 -3.27 19.28
CA ALA A 17 30.94 -3.44 18.76
C ALA A 17 30.89 -4.43 17.60
N PHE A 18 31.98 -4.59 16.84
CA PHE A 18 32.05 -5.59 15.77
C PHE A 18 33.50 -6.03 15.57
N ASP A 19 33.68 -7.20 14.94
CA ASP A 19 34.95 -7.62 14.35
C ASP A 19 34.73 -7.98 12.87
N ASP A 20 35.65 -8.71 12.23
CA ASP A 20 35.52 -9.05 10.81
C ASP A 20 34.37 -10.05 10.52
N THR A 21 33.83 -10.69 11.55
CA THR A 21 32.92 -11.84 11.43
C THR A 21 31.60 -11.68 12.18
N HIS A 22 31.56 -10.85 13.22
CA HIS A 22 30.40 -10.68 14.09
C HIS A 22 30.10 -9.22 14.43
N LEU A 23 28.81 -8.95 14.61
CA LEU A 23 28.28 -7.77 15.28
C LEU A 23 27.94 -8.13 16.74
N TYR A 24 28.52 -7.42 17.71
CA TYR A 24 28.31 -7.63 19.13
C TYR A 24 27.38 -6.58 19.71
N LEU A 25 26.36 -7.00 20.46
CA LEU A 25 25.47 -6.12 21.23
C LEU A 25 25.50 -6.52 22.71
N GLY A 26 25.74 -5.55 23.59
CA GLY A 26 25.60 -5.69 25.04
C GLY A 26 24.50 -4.77 25.53
N VAL A 27 23.47 -5.33 26.17
CA VAL A 27 22.29 -4.62 26.64
C VAL A 27 22.14 -4.80 28.15
N VAL A 28 21.89 -3.69 28.86
CA VAL A 28 21.62 -3.65 30.30
C VAL A 28 20.20 -3.14 30.51
N CYS A 29 19.34 -4.00 31.05
CA CYS A 29 17.97 -3.68 31.39
C CYS A 29 17.87 -3.46 32.90
N HIS A 30 17.72 -2.20 33.33
CA HIS A 30 17.54 -1.89 34.76
C HIS A 30 16.21 -2.45 35.25
N GLU A 31 16.26 -3.21 36.36
CA GLU A 31 15.12 -3.93 36.91
C GLU A 31 15.22 -3.98 38.44
N PRO A 32 14.57 -3.06 39.18
CA PRO A 32 14.70 -2.97 40.63
C PRO A 32 14.09 -4.17 41.38
N ASP A 33 13.22 -4.97 40.73
CA ASP A 33 12.68 -6.20 41.29
C ASP A 33 12.84 -7.39 40.32
N PRO A 34 14.06 -7.96 40.16
CA PRO A 34 14.29 -9.08 39.24
C PRO A 34 13.50 -10.36 39.59
N ALA A 35 12.98 -10.48 40.82
CA ALA A 35 12.15 -11.62 41.22
C ALA A 35 10.78 -11.62 40.52
N SER A 36 10.36 -10.47 39.99
CA SER A 36 9.10 -10.30 39.24
C SER A 36 9.22 -10.64 37.75
N LEU A 37 10.42 -10.92 37.25
CA LEU A 37 10.66 -11.26 35.83
C LEU A 37 9.83 -12.48 35.41
N ARG A 38 9.18 -12.36 34.26
CA ARG A 38 8.44 -13.45 33.62
C ARG A 38 9.41 -14.29 32.79
N LEU A 39 9.58 -15.56 33.17
CA LEU A 39 10.52 -16.51 32.59
C LEU A 39 9.84 -17.86 32.25
N ARG A 40 8.82 -17.84 31.38
CA ARG A 40 8.10 -19.02 30.89
C ARG A 40 8.99 -19.91 30.04
N HIS A 41 9.88 -19.31 29.26
CA HIS A 41 10.77 -19.98 28.33
C HIS A 41 12.21 -19.91 28.84
N ARG A 42 12.76 -21.04 29.30
CA ARG A 42 14.15 -21.15 29.79
C ARG A 42 15.12 -21.77 28.77
N ARG A 43 14.61 -22.06 27.58
CA ARG A 43 15.32 -22.62 26.42
C ARG A 43 14.79 -21.93 25.17
N ASP A 44 15.60 -21.86 24.13
CA ASP A 44 15.24 -21.25 22.84
C ASP A 44 13.85 -21.71 22.37
N HIS A 45 13.00 -20.76 22.01
CA HIS A 45 11.58 -21.00 21.73
C HIS A 45 10.97 -19.85 20.91
N PRO A 46 10.07 -20.10 19.94
CA PRO A 46 9.41 -19.04 19.17
C PRO A 46 8.65 -18.02 20.01
N ASP A 47 8.10 -18.46 21.15
CA ASP A 47 7.32 -17.62 22.06
C ASP A 47 8.13 -16.92 23.16
N VAL A 48 9.46 -16.80 23.03
CA VAL A 48 10.28 -16.04 24.01
C VAL A 48 9.83 -14.58 24.18
N TRP A 49 9.11 -14.02 23.22
CA TRP A 49 8.50 -12.69 23.31
C TRP A 49 7.42 -12.58 24.41
N GLN A 50 6.89 -13.69 24.92
CA GLN A 50 5.93 -13.68 26.03
C GLN A 50 6.56 -13.48 27.42
N ASP A 51 7.89 -13.40 27.48
CA ASP A 51 8.71 -13.16 28.67
C ASP A 51 9.33 -11.76 28.65
N ASP A 52 10.00 -11.38 29.74
CA ASP A 52 10.83 -10.16 29.72
C ASP A 52 11.99 -10.35 28.73
N VAL A 53 11.94 -9.61 27.62
CA VAL A 53 12.75 -9.86 26.42
C VAL A 53 13.36 -8.59 25.83
N ILE A 54 14.54 -8.73 25.21
CA ILE A 54 15.09 -7.75 24.28
C ILE A 54 14.93 -8.27 22.86
N GLU A 55 14.42 -7.42 21.99
CA GLU A 55 14.33 -7.66 20.55
C GLU A 55 15.26 -6.73 19.79
N ILE A 56 16.07 -7.29 18.90
CA ILE A 56 17.00 -6.58 18.02
C ILE A 56 16.45 -6.71 16.60
N PHE A 57 16.27 -5.61 15.91
CA PHE A 57 15.88 -5.58 14.50
C PHE A 57 17.02 -4.99 13.69
N LEU A 58 17.50 -5.71 12.68
CA LEU A 58 18.62 -5.33 11.83
C LEU A 58 18.18 -5.22 10.38
N ARG A 59 18.69 -4.24 9.65
CA ARG A 59 18.68 -4.22 8.18
C ARG A 59 20.09 -4.11 7.69
N ALA A 60 20.57 -5.20 7.12
CA ALA A 60 21.94 -5.27 6.66
C ALA A 60 22.04 -5.47 5.14
N GLY A 61 20.93 -5.59 4.41
CA GLY A 61 20.86 -5.76 2.95
C GLY A 61 20.37 -4.51 2.19
N ASP A 62 20.33 -4.59 0.86
CA ASP A 62 19.93 -3.47 -0.01
C ASP A 62 18.40 -3.32 -0.13
N ASP A 63 17.65 -4.33 0.32
CA ASP A 63 16.19 -4.29 0.41
C ASP A 63 15.76 -3.64 1.73
N TYR A 64 15.22 -2.42 1.65
CA TYR A 64 14.75 -1.66 2.80
C TYR A 64 13.57 -2.32 3.55
N MET A 65 12.87 -3.28 2.92
CA MET A 65 11.80 -4.05 3.55
C MET A 65 12.31 -5.29 4.31
N ALA A 66 13.57 -5.68 4.12
CA ALA A 66 14.18 -6.83 4.77
C ALA A 66 14.66 -6.49 6.19
N VAL A 67 14.12 -7.17 7.22
CA VAL A 67 14.51 -6.98 8.63
C VAL A 67 14.88 -8.31 9.27
N ASP A 68 16.05 -8.44 9.88
CA ASP A 68 16.43 -9.59 10.70
C ASP A 68 16.12 -9.29 12.16
N GLN A 69 15.25 -10.09 12.76
CA GLN A 69 14.80 -9.92 14.13
C GLN A 69 15.40 -11.02 15.02
N LEU A 70 16.05 -10.62 16.11
CA LEU A 70 16.66 -11.51 17.11
C LEU A 70 16.09 -11.19 18.48
N LEU A 71 15.81 -12.20 19.29
CA LEU A 71 15.21 -12.07 20.60
C LEU A 71 16.06 -12.80 21.63
N VAL A 72 16.31 -12.18 22.80
CA VAL A 72 16.91 -12.82 23.98
C VAL A 72 16.11 -12.43 25.21
N ASN A 73 15.53 -13.42 25.90
CA ASN A 73 14.84 -13.16 27.16
C ASN A 73 15.78 -13.17 28.37
N ALA A 74 15.30 -12.72 29.52
CA ALA A 74 16.09 -12.64 30.75
C ALA A 74 16.59 -14.00 31.28
N ALA A 75 16.02 -15.13 30.82
CA ALA A 75 16.52 -16.48 31.12
C ALA A 75 17.61 -16.96 30.13
N GLY A 76 17.93 -16.18 29.11
CA GLY A 76 18.88 -16.51 28.05
C GLY A 76 18.30 -17.38 26.94
N ALA A 77 16.98 -17.56 26.89
CA ALA A 77 16.33 -18.22 25.76
C ALA A 77 16.27 -17.28 24.56
N ARG A 78 16.53 -17.83 23.38
CA ARG A 78 16.68 -17.08 22.13
C ARG A 78 15.63 -17.45 21.09
N TRP A 79 15.40 -16.53 20.18
CA TRP A 79 14.67 -16.77 18.94
C TRP A 79 15.11 -15.80 17.86
N SER A 80 14.94 -16.17 16.60
CA SER A 80 15.22 -15.26 15.50
C SER A 80 14.38 -15.56 14.26
N LEU A 81 14.14 -14.53 13.45
CA LEU A 81 13.45 -14.64 12.18
C LEU A 81 13.89 -13.54 11.21
N HIS A 82 13.89 -13.86 9.92
CA HIS A 82 14.00 -12.89 8.85
C HIS A 82 12.60 -12.41 8.45
N ARG A 83 12.37 -11.11 8.47
CA ARG A 83 11.21 -10.46 7.86
C ARG A 83 11.58 -10.06 6.45
N ARG A 84 10.84 -10.48 5.44
CA ARG A 84 11.09 -10.18 4.02
C ARG A 84 9.74 -9.97 3.34
N SER A 85 9.50 -8.80 2.72
CA SER A 85 8.31 -8.51 1.89
C SER A 85 6.98 -9.18 2.32
N GLY A 86 6.61 -9.10 3.61
CA GLY A 86 5.37 -9.68 4.15
C GLY A 86 5.51 -11.02 4.87
N ASP A 87 6.63 -11.74 4.71
CA ASP A 87 6.91 -13.02 5.36
C ASP A 87 7.68 -12.86 6.67
N HIS A 88 7.41 -13.77 7.63
CA HIS A 88 8.21 -14.01 8.83
C HIS A 88 8.85 -15.39 8.73
N LEU A 89 10.15 -15.44 8.44
CA LEU A 89 10.90 -16.65 8.16
C LEU A 89 11.77 -16.99 9.38
N PRO A 90 11.37 -17.94 10.26
CA PRO A 90 12.21 -18.36 11.36
C PRO A 90 13.61 -18.76 10.89
N TRP A 91 14.60 -18.38 11.67
CA TRP A 91 16.00 -18.78 11.48
C TRP A 91 16.53 -19.28 12.83
N PRO A 92 17.11 -20.50 12.89
CA PRO A 92 17.61 -21.08 14.13
C PRO A 92 18.59 -20.13 14.85
N PRO A 93 18.45 -19.90 16.17
CA PRO A 93 19.31 -18.98 16.89
C PRO A 93 20.68 -19.59 17.23
N ASP A 94 21.40 -20.03 16.19
CA ASP A 94 22.74 -20.62 16.31
C ASP A 94 23.82 -19.55 16.61
N TRP A 95 23.44 -18.27 16.54
CA TRP A 95 24.23 -17.13 16.97
C TRP A 95 24.40 -17.10 18.50
N PRO A 96 25.60 -16.79 19.04
CA PRO A 96 25.81 -16.71 20.48
C PRO A 96 24.96 -15.63 21.13
N GLY A 97 24.14 -16.01 22.12
CA GLY A 97 23.34 -15.10 22.93
C GLY A 97 23.23 -15.61 24.36
N ALA A 98 23.43 -14.73 25.34
CA ALA A 98 23.34 -15.08 26.76
C ALA A 98 22.71 -13.96 27.57
N ALA A 99 22.08 -14.31 28.69
CA ALA A 99 21.57 -13.34 29.64
C ALA A 99 22.02 -13.65 31.07
N HIS A 100 22.11 -12.60 31.90
CA HIS A 100 22.43 -12.71 33.32
C HIS A 100 21.47 -11.86 34.15
N ILE A 101 20.80 -12.49 35.13
CA ILE A 101 19.92 -11.79 36.09
C ILE A 101 20.76 -11.41 37.32
N GLY A 102 20.94 -10.12 37.53
CA GLY A 102 21.58 -9.53 38.70
C GLY A 102 20.59 -9.17 39.81
N THR A 103 21.04 -8.38 40.78
CA THR A 103 20.22 -7.97 41.94
C THR A 103 19.31 -6.77 41.67
N ASP A 104 19.63 -5.96 40.68
CA ASP A 104 18.96 -4.69 40.34
C ASP A 104 18.80 -4.47 38.82
N ARG A 105 19.11 -5.49 38.02
CA ARG A 105 19.10 -5.46 36.55
C ARG A 105 19.19 -6.87 35.99
N TRP A 106 18.93 -7.00 34.70
CA TRP A 106 19.40 -8.13 33.91
C TRP A 106 20.13 -7.65 32.66
N THR A 107 21.05 -8.44 32.14
CA THR A 107 21.85 -8.10 30.96
C THR A 107 21.66 -9.14 29.88
N ALA A 108 21.77 -8.73 28.62
CA ALA A 108 21.84 -9.60 27.46
C ALA A 108 23.08 -9.28 26.62
N GLU A 109 23.81 -10.30 26.20
CA GLU A 109 24.93 -10.19 25.27
C GLU A 109 24.63 -11.05 24.04
N ILE A 110 24.79 -10.47 22.85
CA ILE A 110 24.43 -11.06 21.57
C ILE A 110 25.62 -10.88 20.62
N ALA A 111 26.03 -11.95 19.94
CA ALA A 111 26.98 -11.90 18.84
C ALA A 111 26.29 -12.41 17.58
N VAL A 112 26.05 -11.51 16.62
CA VAL A 112 25.36 -11.80 15.36
C VAL A 112 26.40 -12.06 14.27
N PRO A 113 26.52 -13.28 13.73
CA PRO A 113 27.38 -13.54 12.59
C PRO A 113 26.92 -12.74 11.37
N PHE A 114 27.84 -12.08 10.67
CA PHE A 114 27.48 -11.30 9.47
C PHE A 114 26.86 -12.16 8.36
N ALA A 115 27.30 -13.40 8.23
CA ALA A 115 26.75 -14.35 7.27
C ALA A 115 25.25 -14.61 7.49
N ASP A 116 24.79 -14.64 8.75
CA ASP A 116 23.40 -14.93 9.10
C ASP A 116 22.46 -13.79 8.71
N ILE A 117 22.97 -12.55 8.67
CA ILE A 117 22.22 -11.35 8.27
C ILE A 117 22.55 -10.90 6.84
N GLY A 118 23.06 -11.81 6.00
CA GLY A 118 23.29 -11.56 4.58
C GLY A 118 24.46 -10.63 4.26
N VAL A 119 25.38 -10.42 5.21
CA VAL A 119 26.62 -9.65 5.00
C VAL A 119 27.76 -10.62 4.71
N GLY A 120 27.96 -10.94 3.43
CA GLY A 120 28.94 -11.94 2.99
C GLY A 120 30.42 -11.50 3.07
N HIS A 121 30.69 -10.20 3.03
CA HIS A 121 32.03 -9.64 3.24
C HIS A 121 31.89 -8.27 3.92
N LEU A 122 32.57 -8.08 5.06
CA LEU A 122 32.57 -6.78 5.73
C LEU A 122 33.39 -5.79 4.90
N THR A 123 32.77 -4.70 4.47
CA THR A 123 33.46 -3.56 3.87
C THR A 123 33.47 -2.43 4.87
N ALA A 124 34.62 -1.77 5.02
CA ALA A 124 34.75 -0.65 5.95
C ALA A 124 33.78 0.48 5.56
N GLY A 125 32.87 0.85 6.47
CA GLY A 125 31.76 1.76 6.22
C GLY A 125 30.43 1.10 5.87
N ARG A 126 30.30 -0.22 5.97
CA ARG A 126 29.02 -0.92 5.79
C ARG A 126 27.97 -0.33 6.72
N LEU A 127 26.87 0.14 6.16
CA LEU A 127 25.68 0.54 6.92
C LEU A 127 24.89 -0.70 7.31
N ILE A 128 24.51 -0.78 8.58
CA ILE A 128 23.46 -1.64 9.12
C ILE A 128 22.48 -0.74 9.85
N GLU A 129 21.19 -0.86 9.55
CA GLU A 129 20.16 -0.16 10.32
C GLU A 129 19.75 -1.04 11.52
N LEU A 130 19.57 -0.44 12.70
CA LEU A 130 19.37 -1.15 13.98
C LEU A 130 18.22 -0.54 14.79
N LYS A 131 17.40 -1.39 15.39
CA LYS A 131 16.42 -1.02 16.42
C LYS A 131 16.51 -2.01 17.58
N ILE A 132 16.37 -1.50 18.81
CA ILE A 132 16.45 -2.30 20.05
C ILE A 132 15.17 -2.07 20.84
N GLY A 133 14.35 -3.11 21.00
CA GLY A 133 13.13 -3.10 21.79
C GLY A 133 13.28 -3.88 23.09
N ARG A 134 12.59 -3.45 24.16
CA ARG A 134 12.35 -4.23 25.39
C ARG A 134 10.85 -4.40 25.60
N GLU A 135 10.40 -5.65 25.79
CA GLU A 135 9.10 -5.96 26.39
C GLU A 135 9.29 -6.23 27.89
N ASP A 136 8.60 -5.47 28.73
CA ASP A 136 8.62 -5.57 30.19
C ASP A 136 7.26 -6.05 30.69
N TYR A 137 7.23 -7.18 31.40
CA TYR A 137 6.01 -7.80 31.91
C TYR A 137 5.83 -7.67 33.43
N THR A 138 6.75 -7.01 34.11
CA THR A 138 6.80 -6.92 35.58
C THR A 138 5.72 -6.00 36.18
N SER A 139 5.19 -5.04 35.40
CA SER A 139 4.18 -4.05 35.85
C SER A 139 2.72 -4.57 35.87
N GLY A 140 2.49 -5.87 35.66
CA GLY A 140 1.16 -6.47 35.60
C GLY A 140 0.46 -6.36 34.23
N SER A 141 0.81 -5.35 33.44
CA SER A 141 0.57 -5.27 31.99
C SER A 141 1.90 -5.13 31.24
N MET A 142 1.92 -5.50 29.96
CA MET A 142 3.09 -5.39 29.08
C MET A 142 3.43 -3.92 28.82
N ALA A 143 4.69 -3.54 28.98
CA ALA A 143 5.22 -2.23 28.63
C ALA A 143 6.33 -2.36 27.59
N LEU A 144 6.30 -1.50 26.57
CA LEU A 144 7.25 -1.51 25.46
C LEU A 144 8.17 -0.28 25.53
N SER A 145 9.47 -0.48 25.31
CA SER A 145 10.43 0.61 25.07
C SER A 145 11.31 0.30 23.88
N VAL A 146 11.69 1.31 23.10
CA VAL A 146 12.45 1.12 21.87
C VAL A 146 13.48 2.23 21.66
N TRP A 147 14.64 1.85 21.13
CA TRP A 147 15.64 2.74 20.56
C TRP A 147 15.73 2.52 19.04
N PRO A 148 15.77 3.59 18.21
CA PRO A 148 15.69 5.01 18.57
C PRO A 148 14.36 5.42 19.22
N ALA A 149 14.42 6.41 20.13
CA ALA A 149 13.24 6.92 20.80
C ALA A 149 12.24 7.52 19.79
N GLY A 150 10.95 7.21 19.94
CA GLY A 150 9.89 7.64 19.02
C GLY A 150 9.64 6.69 17.84
N ALA A 151 10.46 5.66 17.65
CA ALA A 151 10.20 4.63 16.64
C ALA A 151 9.01 3.74 17.03
N VAL A 152 8.33 3.17 16.02
CA VAL A 152 7.34 2.12 16.24
C VAL A 152 8.08 0.81 16.57
N TYR A 153 7.74 0.16 17.70
CA TYR A 153 8.47 -0.98 18.29
C TYR A 153 8.85 -2.06 17.27
N ALA A 154 7.87 -2.59 16.52
CA ALA A 154 8.07 -3.59 15.48
C ALA A 154 7.82 -3.04 14.06
N GLY A 155 7.82 -1.71 13.90
CA GLY A 155 7.51 -1.05 12.62
C GLY A 155 8.69 -1.00 11.66
N ILE A 156 8.38 -0.76 10.38
CA ILE A 156 9.34 -0.74 9.25
C ILE A 156 10.05 0.62 9.08
N ASP A 157 9.82 1.59 9.97
CA ASP A 157 10.50 2.88 9.92
C ASP A 157 11.11 3.24 11.28
N GLY A 158 11.99 4.25 11.29
CA GLY A 158 12.63 4.76 12.49
C GLY A 158 13.76 3.89 13.05
N TYR A 159 14.55 3.25 12.18
CA TYR A 159 15.76 2.54 12.59
C TYR A 159 16.91 3.53 12.83
N GLY A 160 17.82 3.19 13.74
CA GLY A 160 19.08 3.90 13.92
C GLY A 160 20.10 3.42 12.89
N HIS A 161 21.12 4.22 12.56
CA HIS A 161 22.16 3.83 11.60
C HIS A 161 23.46 3.45 12.31
N LEU A 162 24.00 2.27 11.98
CA LEU A 162 25.28 1.78 12.45
C LEU A 162 26.23 1.60 11.25
N PHE A 163 27.37 2.29 11.25
CA PHE A 163 28.41 2.12 10.24
C PHE A 163 29.56 1.29 10.80
N LEU A 164 29.91 0.20 10.14
CA LEU A 164 30.93 -0.75 10.58
C LEU A 164 32.29 -0.46 9.95
N GLY A 165 33.23 0.05 10.75
CA GLY A 165 34.60 0.38 10.33
C GLY A 165 34.78 1.80 9.81
N ASP A 166 36.01 2.14 9.45
CA ASP A 166 36.36 3.43 8.85
C ASP A 166 35.81 3.49 7.41
N ALA A 167 34.77 4.28 7.19
CA ALA A 167 34.00 4.22 5.96
C ALA A 167 34.78 4.63 4.71
N ASN A 168 35.10 3.65 3.84
CA ASN A 168 35.60 3.88 2.49
C ASN A 168 34.45 4.37 1.61
N ARG A 169 34.21 5.68 1.62
CA ARG A 169 33.38 6.37 0.63
C ARG A 169 34.23 6.66 -0.62
N LEU A 170 33.61 6.55 -1.80
CA LEU A 170 34.14 6.95 -3.12
C LEU A 170 35.06 8.17 -3.04
N GLN A 171 36.14 8.21 -3.85
CA GLN A 171 36.93 9.42 -4.07
C GLN A 171 36.01 10.59 -4.45
N GLY A 172 35.77 11.43 -3.45
CA GLY A 172 34.98 12.64 -3.46
C GLY A 172 35.30 13.37 -2.18
N ALA A 173 36.60 13.65 -2.00
CA ALA A 173 37.24 14.43 -0.95
C ALA A 173 36.82 14.14 0.51
N ASP A 174 37.82 13.85 1.36
CA ASP A 174 37.68 14.02 2.81
C ASP A 174 37.19 15.43 3.12
N TRP A 175 35.90 15.55 3.38
CA TRP A 175 35.38 16.60 4.23
C TRP A 175 34.62 15.91 5.32
N SER A 176 35.39 15.46 6.31
CA SER A 176 34.91 15.69 7.65
C SER A 176 34.66 17.20 7.74
N VAL A 177 33.39 17.62 7.78
CA VAL A 177 33.09 18.67 8.73
C VAL A 177 33.18 17.99 10.09
N LYS A 178 34.42 17.72 10.53
CA LYS A 178 34.73 17.92 11.94
C LYS A 178 34.14 19.28 12.18
N ALA A 179 33.11 19.38 13.03
CA ALA A 179 32.75 20.66 13.59
C ALA A 179 34.08 21.32 13.91
N ALA A 180 34.43 22.38 13.18
CA ALA A 180 35.61 23.14 13.50
C ALA A 180 35.24 23.93 14.74
N THR A 181 34.90 23.26 15.84
CA THR A 181 35.01 23.85 17.17
C THR A 181 36.50 24.12 17.37
N ARG A 182 37.00 25.11 16.65
CA ARG A 182 38.20 25.85 16.93
C ARG A 182 37.70 27.03 17.72
N GLU A 183 38.15 27.11 18.96
CA GLU A 183 38.32 28.41 19.59
C GLU A 183 39.24 29.22 18.69
N LEU A 184 38.69 30.30 18.13
CA LEU A 184 39.40 31.25 17.28
C LEU A 184 39.39 32.57 18.02
N GLU A 185 40.35 32.71 18.94
CA GLU A 185 40.58 33.98 19.61
C GLU A 185 41.00 35.03 18.59
N LEU A 186 40.06 35.90 18.22
CA LEU A 186 40.30 37.09 17.42
C LEU A 186 40.37 38.27 18.38
N SER A 187 41.58 38.77 18.63
CA SER A 187 41.79 40.02 19.37
C SER A 187 42.15 41.12 18.38
N GLY A 188 41.14 41.85 17.90
CA GLY A 188 41.30 43.04 17.06
C GLY A 188 41.72 42.80 15.60
N GLY A 189 40.89 43.24 14.65
CA GLY A 189 41.27 43.47 13.24
C GLY A 189 41.80 42.27 12.43
N GLY A 190 41.59 41.02 12.88
CA GLY A 190 42.11 39.80 12.24
C GLY A 190 41.17 39.18 11.21
N THR A 191 41.73 38.56 10.17
CA THR A 191 40.98 37.76 9.19
C THR A 191 41.26 36.27 9.40
N VAL A 192 40.22 35.43 9.41
CA VAL A 192 40.36 33.97 9.44
C VAL A 192 39.83 33.39 8.14
N ARG A 193 40.67 32.61 7.46
CA ARG A 193 40.30 31.88 6.24
C ARG A 193 40.53 30.39 6.43
N THR A 194 39.53 29.60 6.08
CA THR A 194 39.64 28.14 6.04
C THR A 194 38.90 27.61 4.82
N ASP A 195 39.43 26.55 4.23
CA ASP A 195 38.73 25.84 3.16
C ASP A 195 37.89 24.71 3.78
N ILE A 196 36.63 24.59 3.34
CA ILE A 196 35.68 23.52 3.68
C ILE A 196 34.91 23.20 2.39
N ALA A 197 34.85 21.94 1.93
CA ALA A 197 33.93 21.54 0.88
C ALA A 197 32.64 20.99 1.41
N LEU A 198 31.62 21.34 0.65
CA LEU A 198 30.23 21.15 0.97
C LEU A 198 29.60 20.29 -0.10
N ARG A 199 28.78 19.34 0.35
CA ARG A 199 27.90 18.59 -0.54
C ARG A 199 26.74 19.47 -1.00
N PRO A 200 26.08 19.16 -2.13
CA PRO A 200 24.84 19.80 -2.55
C PRO A 200 23.68 19.51 -1.58
N ALA A 201 23.69 20.14 -0.42
CA ALA A 201 22.78 19.91 0.70
C ALA A 201 22.66 21.19 1.55
N ALA A 202 21.76 21.18 2.55
CA ALA A 202 21.71 22.24 3.53
C ALA A 202 22.80 22.14 4.59
N HIS A 203 23.32 23.29 4.94
CA HIS A 203 24.32 23.46 5.98
C HIS A 203 23.93 24.61 6.91
N GLU A 204 24.41 24.55 8.14
CA GLU A 204 24.30 25.63 9.11
C GLU A 204 25.69 26.00 9.63
N LEU A 205 26.04 27.27 9.55
CA LEU A 205 27.22 27.86 10.19
C LEU A 205 26.79 28.49 11.51
N THR A 206 27.36 28.02 12.62
CA THR A 206 27.17 28.61 13.94
C THR A 206 28.49 29.22 14.42
N ALA A 207 28.46 30.48 14.83
CA ALA A 207 29.58 31.19 15.43
C ALA A 207 29.17 31.75 16.81
N THR A 208 29.87 31.33 17.87
CA THR A 208 29.73 31.95 19.20
C THR A 208 30.74 33.08 19.30
N VAL A 209 30.26 34.29 19.60
CA VAL A 209 31.05 35.52 19.56
C VAL A 209 30.84 36.34 20.82
N SER A 210 31.86 37.09 21.24
CA SER A 210 31.74 38.05 22.33
C SER A 210 32.52 39.35 22.04
N GLY A 211 31.88 40.50 22.25
CA GLY A 211 32.49 41.82 22.06
C GLY A 211 31.58 42.83 21.38
N HIS A 212 32.15 43.95 20.93
CA HIS A 212 31.39 45.04 20.28
C HIS A 212 31.96 45.30 18.89
N GLY A 213 31.19 45.09 17.82
CA GLY A 213 31.65 45.27 16.43
C GLY A 213 30.70 44.71 15.37
N THR A 214 31.24 44.35 14.19
CA THR A 214 30.48 43.67 13.11
C THR A 214 31.21 42.44 12.59
N LEU A 215 30.54 41.29 12.59
CA LEU A 215 31.01 40.06 11.97
C LEU A 215 30.57 40.02 10.51
N GLN A 216 31.50 39.77 9.57
CA GLN A 216 31.20 39.55 8.16
C GLN A 216 31.61 38.12 7.77
N VAL A 217 30.71 37.41 7.12
CA VAL A 217 30.88 36.02 6.65
C VAL A 217 30.83 36.02 5.14
N GLU A 218 31.84 35.43 4.49
CA GLU A 218 31.88 35.23 3.05
C GLU A 218 32.06 33.73 2.71
N LEU A 219 31.08 33.15 2.00
CA LEU A 219 31.06 31.75 1.56
C LEU A 219 30.81 31.70 0.04
N GLY A 220 31.87 31.55 -0.76
CA GLY A 220 31.74 31.70 -2.22
C GLY A 220 31.16 33.07 -2.61
N SER A 221 29.94 33.11 -3.14
CA SER A 221 29.20 34.35 -3.47
C SER A 221 28.34 34.90 -2.33
N LEU A 222 28.08 34.12 -1.26
CA LEU A 222 27.30 34.57 -0.12
C LEU A 222 28.12 35.55 0.72
N ARG A 223 27.55 36.72 1.04
CA ARG A 223 28.13 37.69 1.98
C ARG A 223 27.07 38.12 2.99
N VAL A 224 27.33 37.87 4.27
CA VAL A 224 26.42 38.22 5.38
C VAL A 224 27.18 39.05 6.40
N SER A 225 26.64 40.20 6.78
CA SER A 225 27.21 41.08 7.81
C SER A 225 26.23 41.24 8.96
N ARG A 226 26.69 41.02 10.20
CA ARG A 226 25.84 41.10 11.40
C ARG A 226 26.54 41.87 12.53
N PRO A 227 25.89 42.90 13.13
CA PRO A 227 26.43 43.60 14.30
C PRO A 227 26.42 42.69 15.53
N VAL A 228 27.39 42.90 16.42
CA VAL A 228 27.57 42.14 17.68
C VAL A 228 27.76 43.12 18.82
N ASP A 229 27.00 42.93 19.90
CA ASP A 229 27.00 43.79 21.08
C ASP A 229 26.95 42.92 22.36
N GLY A 230 28.12 42.59 22.91
CA GLY A 230 28.27 41.63 24.00
C GLY A 230 28.45 40.18 23.52
N ALA A 231 28.06 39.20 24.34
CA ALA A 231 28.15 37.77 24.01
C ALA A 231 26.89 37.29 23.27
N ASP A 232 27.06 36.71 22.08
CA ASP A 232 25.97 36.25 21.22
C ASP A 232 26.36 34.97 20.45
N THR A 233 25.36 34.25 19.94
CA THR A 233 25.55 33.12 19.02
C THR A 233 24.85 33.40 17.70
N ILE A 234 25.64 33.52 16.64
CA ILE A 234 25.18 33.82 15.30
C ILE A 234 25.02 32.51 14.54
N ARG A 235 23.82 32.28 13.99
CA ARG A 235 23.55 31.15 13.09
C ARG A 235 23.23 31.66 11.70
N ILE A 236 23.81 31.01 10.69
CA ILE A 236 23.61 31.32 9.27
C ILE A 236 23.31 30.00 8.56
N SER A 237 22.08 29.84 8.09
CA SER A 237 21.62 28.69 7.31
C SER A 237 21.81 28.95 5.82
N PHE A 238 22.26 27.96 5.05
CA PHE A 238 22.47 28.09 3.62
C PHE A 238 22.45 26.74 2.89
N VAL A 239 22.17 26.76 1.59
CA VAL A 239 22.16 25.55 0.73
C VAL A 239 23.33 25.61 -0.23
N ALA A 240 24.19 24.60 -0.20
CA ALA A 240 25.25 24.45 -1.19
C ALA A 240 24.65 23.84 -2.46
N VAL A 241 24.93 24.43 -3.62
CA VAL A 241 24.47 23.95 -4.92
C VAL A 241 25.72 23.59 -5.73
N GLY A 242 26.03 22.30 -5.82
CA GLY A 242 27.32 21.82 -6.34
C GLY A 242 28.43 21.74 -5.28
N GLU A 243 29.61 21.26 -5.68
CA GLU A 243 30.80 21.24 -4.82
C GLU A 243 31.44 22.63 -4.79
N SER A 244 31.54 23.26 -3.62
CA SER A 244 32.26 24.53 -3.43
C SER A 244 33.23 24.43 -2.26
N THR A 245 34.36 25.13 -2.35
CA THR A 245 35.41 25.19 -1.32
C THR A 245 35.66 26.63 -0.89
N ALA A 246 35.27 27.00 0.33
CA ALA A 246 35.88 28.04 1.19
C ALA A 246 34.88 28.67 2.18
N VAL A 247 35.27 28.75 3.47
CA VAL A 247 34.61 29.56 4.50
C VAL A 247 35.56 30.66 4.96
N ALA A 248 35.23 31.92 4.68
CA ALA A 248 35.98 33.07 5.19
C ALA A 248 35.13 33.84 6.21
N LEU A 249 35.67 34.03 7.41
CA LEU A 249 35.13 34.97 8.40
C LEU A 249 36.06 36.17 8.43
N GLN A 250 35.55 37.33 8.01
CA GLN A 250 36.25 38.61 8.10
C GLN A 250 35.62 39.49 9.16
N SER A 251 36.42 40.07 10.04
CA SER A 251 35.98 41.22 10.82
C SER A 251 36.03 42.47 9.94
N GLY A 252 34.95 43.26 9.92
CA GLY A 252 34.99 44.62 9.37
C GLY A 252 35.85 45.56 10.23
N PRO A 253 36.24 46.74 9.73
CA PRO A 253 37.03 47.68 10.51
C PRO A 253 36.22 48.26 11.68
N SER A 254 36.82 48.19 12.87
CA SER A 254 36.45 48.76 14.20
C SER A 254 35.55 47.90 15.11
N GLY A 255 36.14 47.52 16.27
CA GLY A 255 35.52 46.72 17.34
C GLY A 255 36.32 45.46 17.70
N ASP A 256 36.51 45.20 18.99
CA ASP A 256 37.14 43.95 19.47
C ASP A 256 36.04 42.86 19.56
N ILE A 257 36.09 41.85 18.68
CA ILE A 257 35.18 40.68 18.67
C ILE A 257 36.01 39.41 18.81
N THR A 258 35.74 38.62 19.85
CA THR A 258 36.32 37.29 20.09
C THR A 258 35.37 36.22 19.54
N VAL A 259 35.89 35.17 18.88
CA VAL A 259 35.08 34.07 18.33
C VAL A 259 35.42 32.77 19.06
N ASP A 260 34.58 32.38 20.01
CA ASP A 260 34.83 31.23 20.88
C ASP A 260 34.68 29.90 20.14
N SER A 261 33.82 29.79 19.12
CA SER A 261 33.78 28.59 18.29
C SER A 261 33.05 28.81 16.97
N VAL A 262 33.43 28.05 15.93
CA VAL A 262 32.78 28.09 14.61
C VAL A 262 32.43 26.69 14.13
N SER A 263 31.24 26.18 14.45
CA SER A 263 30.84 24.87 13.94
C SER A 263 30.04 25.00 12.65
N LEU A 264 30.42 24.20 11.65
CA LEU A 264 29.60 23.92 10.49
C LEU A 264 28.96 22.53 10.66
N ARG A 265 27.68 22.37 10.31
CA ARG A 265 26.97 21.09 10.40
C ARG A 265 26.06 20.89 9.19
N GLU A 266 25.99 19.65 8.70
CA GLU A 266 24.98 19.22 7.73
C GLU A 266 23.62 19.22 8.43
N ARG A 267 22.63 19.94 7.89
CA ARG A 267 21.26 19.79 8.38
C ARG A 267 20.72 18.46 7.85
N SER A 268 20.14 17.63 8.72
CA SER A 268 19.21 16.58 8.29
C SER A 268 18.17 17.20 7.35
N ARG A 269 17.75 16.45 6.30
CA ARG A 269 16.88 16.87 5.17
C ARG A 269 16.36 18.30 5.27
N LEU A 270 16.67 19.11 4.25
CA LEU A 270 16.12 20.45 4.09
C LEU A 270 14.63 20.49 4.47
N GLU A 271 14.20 21.47 5.25
CA GLU A 271 12.75 21.61 5.50
C GLU A 271 12.01 21.87 4.18
N ALA A 272 12.59 22.72 3.34
CA ALA A 272 12.10 22.97 1.99
C ALA A 272 13.25 23.23 0.99
N VAL A 273 13.03 22.93 -0.29
CA VAL A 273 13.90 23.32 -1.41
C VAL A 273 13.09 24.05 -2.49
N GLY A 274 13.72 25.03 -3.14
CA GLY A 274 13.08 25.90 -4.12
C GLY A 274 12.31 27.06 -3.49
N PRO A 275 11.93 28.09 -4.27
CA PRO A 275 11.34 29.30 -3.75
C PRO A 275 9.89 29.09 -3.26
N ALA A 276 9.56 29.60 -2.08
CA ALA A 276 8.18 29.81 -1.67
C ALA A 276 7.51 30.91 -2.50
N ILE A 277 6.18 31.00 -2.47
CA ILE A 277 5.45 32.04 -3.23
C ILE A 277 5.70 33.41 -2.59
N PRO A 278 6.28 34.40 -3.32
CA PRO A 278 6.66 35.67 -2.72
C PRO A 278 5.45 36.61 -2.58
N VAL A 279 5.23 37.07 -1.35
CA VAL A 279 4.20 38.02 -0.93
C VAL A 279 4.88 39.26 -0.35
N TYR A 280 4.51 40.45 -0.84
CA TYR A 280 5.12 41.71 -0.41
C TYR A 280 4.17 42.52 0.46
N ALA A 281 4.70 43.25 1.43
CA ALA A 281 3.92 44.22 2.21
C ALA A 281 3.18 45.21 1.30
N GLY A 282 1.93 45.52 1.64
CA GLY A 282 1.06 46.40 0.85
C GLY A 282 0.54 45.80 -0.46
N GLN A 283 0.90 44.57 -0.82
CA GLN A 283 0.29 43.84 -1.93
C GLN A 283 -0.87 42.97 -1.44
N VAL A 284 -1.81 42.73 -2.35
CA VAL A 284 -2.79 41.65 -2.22
C VAL A 284 -2.48 40.58 -3.26
N VAL A 285 -2.35 39.34 -2.78
CA VAL A 285 -2.02 38.17 -3.61
C VAL A 285 -3.12 37.12 -3.43
N ARG A 286 -3.75 36.68 -4.53
CA ARG A 286 -4.60 35.48 -4.56
C ARG A 286 -3.75 34.29 -4.96
N ILE A 287 -3.78 33.24 -4.15
CA ILE A 287 -3.15 31.95 -4.42
C ILE A 287 -4.29 30.95 -4.59
N GLU A 288 -4.55 30.58 -5.83
CA GLU A 288 -5.60 29.65 -6.23
C GLU A 288 -5.05 28.22 -6.29
N HIS A 289 -5.68 27.30 -5.57
CA HIS A 289 -5.37 25.87 -5.63
C HIS A 289 -6.08 25.24 -6.82
N VAL A 290 -5.29 24.80 -7.81
CA VAL A 290 -5.80 24.13 -9.00
C VAL A 290 -6.09 22.66 -8.67
N GLY A 291 -7.36 22.30 -8.60
CA GLY A 291 -7.79 20.94 -8.23
C GLY A 291 -7.33 19.86 -9.21
N VAL A 292 -7.11 18.66 -8.68
CA VAL A 292 -6.79 17.44 -9.44
C VAL A 292 -8.06 16.61 -9.64
N VAL A 293 -8.25 16.06 -10.85
CA VAL A 293 -9.42 15.25 -11.20
C VAL A 293 -9.09 13.83 -11.66
N ASP A 294 -7.80 13.53 -11.88
CA ASP A 294 -7.30 12.18 -12.17
C ASP A 294 -5.82 12.11 -11.84
N SER A 295 -5.38 10.98 -11.29
CA SER A 295 -3.99 10.67 -11.04
C SER A 295 -3.72 9.21 -11.37
N ARG A 296 -2.72 8.94 -12.20
CA ARG A 296 -2.43 7.58 -12.69
C ARG A 296 -0.94 7.28 -12.67
N ALA A 297 -0.56 6.09 -12.22
CA ALA A 297 0.74 5.49 -12.52
C ALA A 297 0.57 4.61 -13.74
N VAL A 298 1.30 4.92 -14.81
CA VAL A 298 1.09 4.31 -16.14
C VAL A 298 -0.38 4.47 -16.57
N ARG A 299 -1.21 3.42 -16.43
CA ARG A 299 -2.66 3.47 -16.73
C ARG A 299 -3.56 3.34 -15.50
N GLY A 300 -3.02 2.95 -14.35
CA GLY A 300 -3.80 2.66 -13.15
C GLY A 300 -4.01 3.89 -12.27
N PHE A 301 -5.23 4.11 -11.81
CA PHE A 301 -5.56 5.21 -10.91
C PHE A 301 -4.86 5.09 -9.55
N ILE A 302 -4.13 6.13 -9.15
CA ILE A 302 -3.45 6.27 -7.87
C ILE A 302 -4.31 7.15 -6.98
N GLY A 303 -4.80 6.60 -5.88
CA GLY A 303 -5.74 7.25 -4.99
C GLY A 303 -5.14 8.09 -3.86
N THR A 304 -3.82 8.34 -3.76
CA THR A 304 -3.26 8.89 -2.50
C THR A 304 -2.53 10.25 -2.43
N PRO A 305 -1.92 10.90 -3.43
CA PRO A 305 -1.13 12.11 -3.14
C PRO A 305 -1.84 13.49 -3.10
N PHE A 306 -3.18 13.55 -3.11
CA PHE A 306 -3.92 14.79 -3.42
C PHE A 306 -5.05 15.10 -2.44
N ASP A 307 -4.93 14.64 -1.21
CA ASP A 307 -5.90 14.87 -0.14
C ASP A 307 -5.46 15.97 0.86
N GLY A 308 -4.31 16.61 0.58
CA GLY A 308 -3.72 17.66 1.40
C GLY A 308 -3.03 17.14 2.66
N THR A 309 -2.86 15.83 2.82
CA THR A 309 -2.16 15.19 3.94
C THR A 309 -0.87 14.50 3.48
N VAL A 310 0.02 14.16 4.42
CA VAL A 310 1.22 13.34 4.14
C VAL A 310 1.09 11.94 4.77
N HIS A 311 -0.15 11.53 4.99
CA HIS A 311 -0.52 10.35 5.76
C HIS A 311 -1.57 9.53 5.00
N SER A 312 -1.53 9.56 3.68
CA SER A 312 -2.48 8.84 2.86
C SER A 312 -2.19 7.34 2.99
N ARG A 313 -3.25 6.55 3.23
CA ARG A 313 -3.13 5.19 3.73
C ARG A 313 -3.43 4.15 2.66
N GLY A 314 -2.63 3.09 2.62
CA GLY A 314 -2.85 1.92 1.78
C GLY A 314 -3.90 0.95 2.35
N TRP A 315 -4.03 -0.19 1.70
CA TRP A 315 -5.00 -1.24 2.01
C TRP A 315 -4.90 -1.83 3.43
N ASN A 316 -3.74 -1.73 4.08
CA ASN A 316 -3.51 -2.23 5.44
C ASN A 316 -3.58 -1.12 6.51
N GLY A 317 -3.92 0.11 6.11
CA GLY A 317 -3.96 1.29 7.01
C GLY A 317 -2.59 1.93 7.29
N ALA A 318 -1.49 1.39 6.76
CA ALA A 318 -0.17 2.04 6.80
C ALA A 318 -0.10 3.18 5.79
N VAL A 319 0.79 4.15 6.01
CA VAL A 319 1.03 5.26 5.07
C VAL A 319 1.63 4.69 3.79
N TRP A 320 1.08 5.08 2.64
CA TRP A 320 1.46 4.55 1.35
C TRP A 320 1.39 5.61 0.24
N GLU A 321 2.55 5.99 -0.26
CA GLU A 321 2.73 7.15 -1.14
C GLU A 321 3.55 6.78 -2.39
N TYR A 322 3.31 7.47 -3.51
CA TYR A 322 4.02 7.18 -4.76
C TYR A 322 5.52 7.53 -4.64
N PRO A 323 6.50 6.75 -5.11
CA PRO A 323 6.38 5.62 -6.02
C PRO A 323 6.54 4.27 -5.32
N GLN A 324 6.16 4.15 -4.04
CA GLN A 324 6.22 2.86 -3.36
C GLN A 324 5.49 1.81 -4.20
N ALA A 325 6.09 0.63 -4.38
CA ALA A 325 5.44 -0.47 -5.09
C ALA A 325 4.06 -0.68 -4.48
N GLY A 326 2.98 -0.71 -5.29
CA GLY A 326 1.59 -0.83 -4.80
C GLY A 326 0.92 0.46 -4.30
N ALA A 327 1.52 1.64 -4.51
CA ALA A 327 1.00 2.90 -3.95
C ALA A 327 -0.42 3.28 -4.38
N GLY A 328 -1.22 3.65 -3.37
CA GLY A 328 -2.48 4.39 -3.50
C GLY A 328 -3.70 3.68 -4.07
N ALA A 329 -3.60 2.42 -4.46
CA ALA A 329 -4.72 1.51 -4.79
C ALA A 329 -4.22 0.12 -5.24
N GLY A 330 -3.08 -0.34 -4.73
CA GLY A 330 -2.50 -1.60 -5.22
C GLY A 330 -1.97 -1.50 -6.64
N VAL A 331 -1.63 -0.30 -7.09
CA VAL A 331 -1.16 -0.09 -8.45
C VAL A 331 0.33 -0.38 -8.55
N GLY A 332 0.68 -1.45 -9.25
CA GLY A 332 2.05 -1.83 -9.60
C GLY A 332 2.11 -2.38 -11.03
N TYR A 333 2.91 -1.76 -11.87
CA TYR A 333 3.29 -2.28 -13.18
C TYR A 333 4.78 -2.61 -13.21
N ALA A 334 5.15 -3.78 -13.73
CA ALA A 334 6.52 -4.04 -14.18
C ALA A 334 6.84 -3.21 -15.43
N TYR A 335 5.82 -2.95 -16.27
CA TYR A 335 5.94 -2.05 -17.41
C TYR A 335 6.43 -0.66 -16.99
N GLY A 336 7.50 -0.19 -17.64
CA GLY A 336 8.11 1.09 -17.33
C GLY A 336 8.62 1.21 -15.88
N ASN A 337 8.80 0.10 -15.17
CA ASN A 337 9.14 0.06 -13.74
C ASN A 337 8.18 0.91 -12.87
N ASN A 338 6.90 0.98 -13.26
CA ASN A 338 5.88 1.81 -12.61
C ASN A 338 6.22 3.33 -12.58
N ASP A 339 7.17 3.78 -13.40
CA ASP A 339 7.62 5.17 -13.44
C ASP A 339 6.62 6.07 -14.18
N GLY A 340 6.43 7.28 -13.67
CA GLY A 340 5.47 8.25 -14.18
C GLY A 340 4.16 8.31 -13.39
N LEU A 341 4.03 9.32 -12.53
CA LEU A 341 2.76 9.78 -11.98
C LEU A 341 2.17 10.84 -12.90
N HIS A 342 1.14 10.47 -13.67
CA HIS A 342 0.41 11.33 -14.59
C HIS A 342 -0.77 11.97 -13.87
N VAL A 343 -0.88 13.30 -13.95
CA VAL A 343 -1.89 14.08 -13.21
C VAL A 343 -2.67 14.94 -14.19
N ARG A 344 -4.00 14.92 -14.09
CA ARG A 344 -4.91 15.78 -14.83
C ARG A 344 -5.57 16.79 -13.90
N LEU A 345 -5.43 18.06 -14.22
CA LEU A 345 -5.99 19.19 -13.49
C LEU A 345 -7.45 19.46 -13.93
N ALA A 346 -8.26 19.99 -13.01
CA ALA A 346 -9.67 20.30 -13.23
C ALA A 346 -9.89 21.36 -14.32
N GLU A 347 -8.97 22.31 -14.43
CA GLU A 347 -9.05 23.45 -15.34
C GLU A 347 -7.82 23.58 -16.23
N ARG A 348 -8.04 23.97 -17.50
CA ARG A 348 -6.96 24.22 -18.47
C ARG A 348 -6.33 25.62 -18.37
N GLY A 349 -6.60 26.34 -17.28
CA GLY A 349 -6.06 27.68 -17.04
C GLY A 349 -4.57 27.68 -16.69
N GLY A 350 -4.00 26.50 -16.40
CA GLY A 350 -2.60 26.34 -16.07
C GLY A 350 -2.26 26.65 -14.61
N PHE A 351 -0.97 26.59 -14.28
CA PHE A 351 -0.42 26.84 -12.95
C PHE A 351 0.90 27.62 -13.03
N ASP A 352 1.19 28.38 -11.96
CA ASP A 352 2.37 29.23 -11.80
C ASP A 352 3.37 28.64 -10.78
N ALA A 353 2.91 27.76 -9.88
CA ALA A 353 3.76 27.10 -8.90
C ALA A 353 3.30 25.66 -8.60
N VAL A 354 4.24 24.84 -8.12
CA VAL A 354 4.01 23.47 -7.65
C VAL A 354 4.70 23.31 -6.31
N GLN A 355 4.01 22.66 -5.37
CA GLN A 355 4.57 22.24 -4.08
C GLN A 355 4.34 20.75 -3.90
N ILE A 356 5.39 20.02 -3.55
CA ILE A 356 5.34 18.59 -3.29
C ILE A 356 5.95 18.30 -1.93
N ARG A 357 5.27 17.48 -1.13
CA ARG A 357 5.78 17.02 0.17
C ARG A 357 6.17 15.55 0.09
N GLY A 358 7.19 15.18 0.84
CA GLY A 358 7.64 13.79 0.98
C GLY A 358 9.05 13.47 0.47
N GLY A 359 9.87 14.48 0.15
CA GLY A 359 11.31 14.24 -0.06
C GLY A 359 11.79 14.10 -1.50
N ILE A 360 10.90 14.21 -2.49
CA ILE A 360 11.17 13.67 -3.83
C ILE A 360 12.34 14.32 -4.56
N ARG A 361 13.11 13.49 -5.24
CA ARG A 361 13.76 13.83 -6.51
C ARG A 361 12.83 13.40 -7.63
N ALA A 362 12.53 14.27 -8.60
CA ALA A 362 11.67 13.94 -9.74
C ALA A 362 11.78 14.97 -10.86
N ASP A 363 11.44 14.55 -12.07
CA ASP A 363 11.28 15.44 -13.22
C ASP A 363 9.80 15.74 -13.47
N LEU A 364 9.45 17.03 -13.55
CA LEU A 364 8.12 17.49 -13.91
C LEU A 364 8.05 17.77 -15.42
N HIS A 365 7.14 17.08 -16.10
CA HIS A 365 6.84 17.26 -17.52
C HIS A 365 5.48 17.94 -17.70
N ALA A 366 5.45 18.97 -18.56
CA ALA A 366 4.23 19.63 -19.03
C ALA A 366 4.44 20.02 -20.50
N PRO A 367 3.70 19.44 -21.47
CA PRO A 367 2.60 18.49 -21.29
C PRO A 367 3.05 17.14 -20.71
N ALA A 368 2.08 16.40 -20.14
CA ALA A 368 2.25 15.04 -19.67
C ALA A 368 2.90 14.12 -20.73
N LEU A 369 3.71 13.18 -20.26
CA LEU A 369 4.30 12.15 -21.10
C LEU A 369 3.25 11.09 -21.48
N SER A 370 3.48 10.42 -22.61
CA SER A 370 2.75 9.19 -22.91
C SER A 370 3.15 8.11 -21.88
N TYR A 371 2.19 7.30 -21.46
CA TYR A 371 2.48 6.13 -20.65
C TYR A 371 3.31 5.07 -21.40
N ARG A 372 3.43 5.14 -22.74
CA ARG A 372 4.22 4.19 -23.56
C ARG A 372 5.73 4.47 -23.60
N GLY A 373 6.21 5.35 -22.73
CA GLY A 373 7.63 5.68 -22.58
C GLY A 373 7.88 7.19 -22.50
N ALA A 374 9.12 7.55 -22.14
CA ALA A 374 9.57 8.93 -22.13
C ALA A 374 9.49 9.51 -23.54
N GLY A 375 8.39 10.21 -23.84
CA GLY A 375 8.36 11.13 -24.97
C GLY A 375 9.52 12.13 -24.83
N ASP A 376 10.05 12.61 -25.96
CA ASP A 376 11.17 13.58 -26.03
C ASP A 376 10.86 14.96 -25.39
N SER A 377 9.84 15.08 -24.53
CA SER A 377 9.53 16.33 -23.85
C SER A 377 10.55 16.57 -22.73
N ARG A 378 11.37 17.60 -22.92
CA ARG A 378 12.32 18.06 -21.90
C ARG A 378 11.55 18.43 -20.62
N PRO A 379 12.00 18.00 -19.43
CA PRO A 379 11.39 18.40 -18.16
C PRO A 379 11.27 19.92 -18.05
N ARG A 380 10.15 20.41 -17.53
CA ARG A 380 9.93 21.82 -17.17
C ARG A 380 10.63 22.17 -15.87
N HIS A 381 10.77 21.23 -14.95
CA HIS A 381 11.46 21.41 -13.68
C HIS A 381 12.09 20.09 -13.21
N HIS A 382 13.22 20.19 -12.52
CA HIS A 382 13.87 19.07 -11.84
C HIS A 382 13.85 19.33 -10.33
N PHE A 383 13.10 18.52 -9.60
CA PHE A 383 13.12 18.52 -8.13
C PHE A 383 14.36 17.76 -7.65
N PRO A 384 15.25 18.38 -6.86
CA PRO A 384 16.58 17.83 -6.59
C PRO A 384 16.63 16.76 -5.49
N GLY A 385 15.52 16.44 -4.82
CA GLY A 385 15.51 15.55 -3.65
C GLY A 385 16.06 16.20 -2.38
N GLY A 386 16.00 15.44 -1.28
CA GLY A 386 16.69 15.80 -0.03
C GLY A 386 16.00 16.86 0.83
N ALA A 387 14.74 17.20 0.54
CA ALA A 387 13.95 18.18 1.30
C ALA A 387 12.53 17.68 1.62
N LEU A 388 12.03 17.91 2.84
CA LEU A 388 10.66 17.53 3.23
C LEU A 388 9.59 18.15 2.32
N ARG A 389 9.83 19.39 1.86
CA ARG A 389 9.02 20.11 0.88
C ARG A 389 9.86 20.49 -0.34
N SER A 390 9.34 20.28 -1.53
CA SER A 390 9.95 20.66 -2.81
C SER A 390 9.03 21.62 -3.54
N ARG A 391 9.56 22.78 -3.94
CA ARG A 391 8.78 23.88 -4.50
C ARG A 391 9.36 24.32 -5.84
N ALA A 392 8.47 24.59 -6.78
CA ALA A 392 8.82 25.20 -8.06
C ALA A 392 7.93 26.42 -8.29
N LEU A 393 8.53 27.56 -8.59
CA LEU A 393 7.86 28.78 -9.04
C LEU A 393 8.32 29.09 -10.46
N PHE A 394 7.38 29.22 -11.39
CA PHE A 394 7.69 29.43 -12.80
C PHE A 394 7.65 30.91 -13.16
N GLY A 395 8.59 31.34 -14.00
CA GLY A 395 8.63 32.73 -14.49
C GLY A 395 7.51 33.06 -15.48
N GLU A 396 7.00 32.04 -16.18
CA GLU A 396 5.82 32.10 -17.04
C GLU A 396 4.85 30.98 -16.67
N ARG A 397 3.55 31.24 -16.81
CA ARG A 397 2.51 30.26 -16.51
C ARG A 397 2.65 29.01 -17.40
N ILE A 398 2.61 27.83 -16.79
CA ILE A 398 2.47 26.57 -17.51
C ILE A 398 0.99 26.41 -17.85
N HIS A 399 0.65 26.32 -19.14
CA HIS A 399 -0.74 26.32 -19.62
C HIS A 399 -1.32 24.91 -19.82
N GLU A 400 -0.48 23.89 -19.73
CA GLU A 400 -0.86 22.49 -19.87
C GLU A 400 -1.62 22.00 -18.63
N GLY A 401 -2.78 21.38 -18.85
CA GLY A 401 -3.62 20.81 -17.77
C GLY A 401 -3.31 19.35 -17.41
N ASP A 402 -2.44 18.70 -18.19
CA ASP A 402 -1.96 17.35 -17.95
C ASP A 402 -0.44 17.42 -17.72
N VAL A 403 0.02 16.86 -16.61
CA VAL A 403 1.46 16.83 -16.24
C VAL A 403 1.92 15.43 -15.86
N SER A 404 3.22 15.20 -15.80
CA SER A 404 3.79 13.94 -15.33
C SER A 404 5.00 14.16 -14.44
N LEU A 405 5.11 13.37 -13.36
CA LEU A 405 6.30 13.28 -12.51
C LEU A 405 6.99 11.95 -12.78
N THR A 406 8.23 11.96 -13.25
CA THR A 406 9.03 10.76 -13.56
C THR A 406 10.34 10.76 -12.79
N GLY A 407 11.05 9.63 -12.81
CA GLY A 407 12.34 9.48 -12.14
C GLY A 407 12.24 9.66 -10.62
N VAL A 408 11.06 9.35 -10.05
CA VAL A 408 10.78 9.63 -8.64
C VAL A 408 11.68 8.77 -7.75
N THR A 409 12.57 9.43 -7.01
CA THR A 409 13.61 8.82 -6.16
C THR A 409 13.85 9.67 -4.91
N ASP A 410 14.72 9.24 -3.99
CA ASP A 410 15.09 9.92 -2.73
C ASP A 410 13.96 10.16 -1.70
N GLY A 411 12.70 9.93 -2.08
CA GLY A 411 11.50 10.14 -1.29
C GLY A 411 10.23 9.70 -2.02
N VAL A 412 9.09 10.19 -1.55
CA VAL A 412 7.75 9.88 -2.09
C VAL A 412 6.95 11.16 -2.32
N VAL A 413 6.04 11.15 -3.31
CA VAL A 413 4.99 12.14 -3.50
C VAL A 413 3.89 11.82 -2.48
N ALA A 414 4.02 12.37 -1.27
CA ALA A 414 3.04 12.21 -0.21
C ALA A 414 1.88 13.22 -0.34
N ASP A 415 2.18 14.40 -0.88
CA ASP A 415 1.19 15.41 -1.22
C ASP A 415 1.73 16.25 -2.38
N ALA A 416 0.89 16.58 -3.36
CA ALA A 416 1.26 17.49 -4.44
C ALA A 416 0.14 18.50 -4.72
N ALA A 417 0.49 19.78 -4.71
CA ALA A 417 -0.43 20.89 -4.94
C ALA A 417 0.07 21.80 -6.07
N PHE A 418 -0.87 22.26 -6.89
CA PHE A 418 -0.63 23.14 -8.03
C PHE A 418 -1.31 24.49 -7.77
N PHE A 419 -0.58 25.59 -7.95
CA PHE A 419 -1.08 26.91 -7.62
C PHE A 419 -1.04 27.86 -8.79
N ARG A 420 -2.09 28.68 -8.90
CA ARG A 420 -2.16 29.83 -9.78
C ARG A 420 -2.11 31.11 -8.95
N ILE A 421 -1.28 32.07 -9.37
CA ILE A 421 -0.97 33.27 -8.58
C ILE A 421 -1.54 34.49 -9.31
N HIS A 422 -2.39 35.25 -8.64
CA HIS A 422 -2.94 36.51 -9.16
C HIS A 422 -2.51 37.67 -8.27
N ARG A 423 -1.75 38.62 -8.84
CA ARG A 423 -1.27 39.82 -8.14
C ARG A 423 -2.21 40.99 -8.40
N GLN A 424 -2.49 41.78 -7.36
CA GLN A 424 -3.33 43.00 -7.46
C GLN A 424 -4.74 42.73 -8.03
N ALA A 425 -5.30 41.55 -7.79
CA ALA A 425 -6.68 41.29 -8.17
C ALA A 425 -7.65 42.12 -7.30
N PRO A 426 -8.72 42.69 -7.87
CA PRO A 426 -9.79 43.26 -7.06
C PRO A 426 -10.56 42.12 -6.37
N PHE A 427 -10.84 42.27 -5.07
CA PHE A 427 -11.62 41.30 -4.30
C PHE A 427 -12.96 41.90 -3.88
N ALA A 428 -13.96 41.04 -3.71
CA ALA A 428 -15.19 41.42 -3.04
C ALA A 428 -14.92 41.76 -1.57
N GLU A 429 -15.86 42.43 -0.90
CA GLU A 429 -15.79 42.55 0.56
C GLU A 429 -15.99 41.17 1.20
N PRO A 430 -15.21 40.80 2.23
CA PRO A 430 -15.38 39.53 2.91
C PRO A 430 -16.73 39.49 3.64
N ALA A 431 -17.36 38.32 3.64
CA ALA A 431 -18.65 38.11 4.29
C ALA A 431 -18.53 38.17 5.82
N GLN A 432 -17.44 37.64 6.38
CA GLN A 432 -17.16 37.61 7.82
C GLN A 432 -15.65 37.71 8.08
N ARG A 433 -15.28 38.15 9.28
CA ARG A 433 -13.90 38.26 9.77
C ARG A 433 -13.79 37.68 11.16
N TRP A 434 -12.68 37.02 11.48
CA TRP A 434 -12.39 36.48 12.82
C TRP A 434 -10.90 36.46 13.11
N SER A 435 -10.54 36.36 14.38
CA SER A 435 -9.13 36.28 14.81
C SER A 435 -8.53 34.91 14.47
N LEU A 436 -7.31 34.90 13.93
CA LEU A 436 -6.57 33.66 13.70
C LEU A 436 -6.41 32.87 15.02
N GLY A 437 -6.42 31.53 14.94
CA GLY A 437 -6.40 30.66 16.11
C GLY A 437 -7.77 30.44 16.77
N THR A 438 -8.83 31.10 16.27
CA THR A 438 -10.22 30.80 16.63
C THR A 438 -10.95 30.12 15.47
N VAL A 439 -12.04 29.42 15.78
CA VAL A 439 -12.85 28.69 14.80
C VAL A 439 -14.08 29.52 14.42
N LEU A 440 -14.30 29.71 13.12
CA LEU A 440 -15.54 30.30 12.62
C LEU A 440 -16.61 29.21 12.45
N THR A 441 -17.83 29.46 12.92
CA THR A 441 -18.98 28.54 12.73
C THR A 441 -20.00 29.16 11.78
N THR A 442 -20.35 28.46 10.69
CA THR A 442 -21.34 28.94 9.73
C THR A 442 -22.76 28.94 10.32
N THR A 443 -23.56 29.96 10.00
CA THR A 443 -24.94 30.07 10.51
C THR A 443 -25.98 29.40 9.62
N GLY A 444 -25.67 29.22 8.34
CA GLY A 444 -26.53 28.60 7.32
C GLY A 444 -25.72 27.84 6.28
N VAL A 445 -26.40 27.31 5.27
CA VAL A 445 -25.71 26.73 4.10
C VAL A 445 -24.87 27.82 3.44
N THR A 446 -23.59 27.56 3.27
CA THR A 446 -22.60 28.56 2.84
C THR A 446 -21.78 28.01 1.69
N GLY A 447 -21.73 28.74 0.57
CA GLY A 447 -20.75 28.48 -0.49
C GLY A 447 -19.43 29.13 -0.10
N LEU A 448 -18.45 28.33 0.31
CA LEU A 448 -17.09 28.75 0.64
C LEU A 448 -16.29 28.87 -0.66
N ASP A 449 -15.70 30.05 -0.90
CA ASP A 449 -14.91 30.40 -2.09
C ASP A 449 -13.43 30.49 -1.72
N ALA A 450 -13.09 31.41 -0.83
CA ALA A 450 -11.71 31.64 -0.42
C ALA A 450 -11.60 32.04 1.06
N ILE A 451 -10.39 31.92 1.58
CA ILE A 451 -10.01 32.40 2.91
C ILE A 451 -8.95 33.50 2.76
N GLY A 452 -9.28 34.71 3.20
CA GLY A 452 -8.30 35.79 3.33
C GLY A 452 -7.55 35.72 4.65
N LEU A 453 -6.27 36.05 4.63
CA LEU A 453 -5.42 36.25 5.80
C LEU A 453 -4.79 37.63 5.72
N SER A 454 -4.95 38.42 6.77
CA SER A 454 -4.27 39.70 6.94
C SER A 454 -3.36 39.63 8.15
N PHE A 455 -2.09 40.00 7.99
CA PHE A 455 -1.11 40.02 9.06
C PHE A 455 -0.01 41.06 8.77
N ASP A 456 0.70 41.49 9.79
CA ASP A 456 1.84 42.41 9.66
C ASP A 456 3.13 41.61 9.45
N ILE A 457 3.98 42.12 8.55
CA ILE A 457 5.34 41.60 8.30
C ILE A 457 6.32 42.49 9.07
N ASP A 458 7.13 41.91 9.95
CA ASP A 458 8.00 42.64 10.88
C ASP A 458 9.41 42.96 10.33
N GLY A 459 9.55 43.09 9.01
CA GLY A 459 10.79 43.55 8.37
C GLY A 459 11.88 42.49 8.17
N HIS A 460 11.58 41.22 8.45
CA HIS A 460 12.41 40.06 8.11
C HIS A 460 11.80 39.29 6.91
N GLU A 461 12.64 38.60 6.12
CA GLU A 461 12.16 37.66 5.10
C GLU A 461 11.83 36.33 5.80
N ASP A 462 10.56 36.16 6.15
CA ASP A 462 10.09 34.97 6.85
C ASP A 462 9.33 34.05 5.88
N GLU A 463 9.71 32.77 5.87
CA GLU A 463 8.91 31.71 5.25
C GLU A 463 7.86 31.20 6.23
N MET A 464 6.63 30.99 5.73
CA MET A 464 5.52 30.46 6.52
C MET A 464 4.63 29.56 5.67
N THR A 465 4.05 28.55 6.30
CA THR A 465 3.08 27.64 5.68
C THR A 465 1.68 28.03 6.12
N LEU A 466 0.82 28.33 5.15
CA LEU A 466 -0.58 28.65 5.36
C LEU A 466 -1.43 27.40 5.10
N ILE A 467 -2.31 27.07 6.03
CA ILE A 467 -3.10 25.83 5.99
C ILE A 467 -4.58 26.13 6.19
N VAL A 468 -5.41 25.60 5.30
CA VAL A 468 -6.88 25.59 5.43
C VAL A 468 -7.32 24.15 5.65
N ASP A 469 -7.83 23.87 6.85
CA ASP A 469 -8.36 22.54 7.18
C ASP A 469 -9.69 22.29 6.45
N ASP A 470 -9.97 21.04 6.09
CA ASP A 470 -11.25 20.70 5.46
C ASP A 470 -12.38 20.74 6.50
N PRO A 471 -13.41 21.59 6.32
CA PRO A 471 -14.49 21.79 7.27
C PRO A 471 -15.48 20.62 7.34
N VAL A 472 -15.46 19.70 6.36
CA VAL A 472 -16.30 18.49 6.34
C VAL A 472 -15.59 17.35 7.06
N ASP A 473 -14.28 17.24 6.88
CA ASP A 473 -13.45 16.23 7.54
C ASP A 473 -12.09 16.82 7.94
N THR A 474 -11.95 17.17 9.22
CA THR A 474 -10.74 17.82 9.75
C THR A 474 -9.49 16.93 9.75
N ARG A 475 -9.58 15.69 9.29
CA ARG A 475 -8.40 14.84 8.98
C ARG A 475 -7.74 15.23 7.65
N LEU A 476 -8.44 15.95 6.76
CA LEU A 476 -7.99 16.40 5.44
C LEU A 476 -7.66 17.90 5.40
N ARG A 477 -7.04 18.37 4.32
CA ARG A 477 -6.73 19.80 4.10
C ARG A 477 -7.21 20.22 2.71
N LEU A 478 -7.82 21.41 2.62
CA LEU A 478 -8.21 21.98 1.32
C LEU A 478 -7.03 22.67 0.63
N LEU A 479 -6.09 23.21 1.40
CA LEU A 479 -4.93 23.92 0.90
C LEU A 479 -3.81 23.92 1.95
N THR A 480 -2.59 23.64 1.51
CA THR A 480 -1.35 23.84 2.27
C THR A 480 -0.34 24.50 1.34
N VAL A 481 0.10 25.72 1.65
CA VAL A 481 1.00 26.48 0.76
C VAL A 481 2.10 27.19 1.54
N ASP A 482 3.32 27.15 1.02
CA ASP A 482 4.44 27.91 1.54
C ASP A 482 4.54 29.28 0.85
N ILE A 483 4.61 30.34 1.64
CA ILE A 483 4.86 31.71 1.18
C ILE A 483 6.14 32.28 1.78
N ALA A 484 6.76 33.22 1.07
CA ALA A 484 7.84 34.06 1.59
C ALA A 484 7.31 35.49 1.72
N ALA A 485 7.28 36.02 2.93
CA ALA A 485 6.82 37.37 3.22
C ALA A 485 7.99 38.37 3.13
N HIS A 486 7.82 39.47 2.40
CA HIS A 486 8.88 40.45 2.14
C HIS A 486 8.48 41.89 2.50
N GLY A 487 9.39 42.57 3.19
CA GLY A 487 9.30 44.00 3.54
C GLY A 487 8.38 44.28 4.74
N PRO A 488 8.56 45.40 5.46
CA PRO A 488 7.76 45.70 6.64
C PRO A 488 6.36 46.22 6.29
N GLY A 489 5.35 45.79 7.05
CA GLY A 489 3.99 46.33 7.01
C GLY A 489 2.91 45.28 6.75
N ARG A 490 1.65 45.74 6.71
CA ARG A 490 0.48 44.88 6.57
C ARG A 490 0.41 44.25 5.17
N THR A 491 0.18 42.94 5.13
CA THR A 491 -0.08 42.19 3.90
C THR A 491 -1.44 41.50 3.94
N HIS A 492 -1.95 41.15 2.77
CA HIS A 492 -3.18 40.39 2.62
C HIS A 492 -3.03 39.30 1.57
N VAL A 493 -3.25 38.05 1.98
CA VAL A 493 -3.19 36.87 1.12
C VAL A 493 -4.58 36.26 1.05
N VAL A 494 -5.07 36.00 -0.15
CA VAL A 494 -6.34 35.30 -0.38
C VAL A 494 -6.02 33.88 -0.84
N LEU A 495 -6.32 32.92 0.01
CA LEU A 495 -6.21 31.48 -0.25
C LEU A 495 -7.49 31.05 -0.95
N ASP A 496 -7.41 30.99 -2.26
CA ASP A 496 -8.50 30.57 -3.13
C ASP A 496 -8.45 29.05 -3.23
N ILE A 497 -9.40 28.41 -2.55
CA ILE A 497 -9.44 26.96 -2.35
C ILE A 497 -10.37 26.34 -3.40
N ILE A 498 -10.43 25.02 -3.44
CA ILE A 498 -11.51 24.36 -4.21
C ILE A 498 -12.83 24.66 -3.49
N ASP A 499 -13.77 25.32 -4.16
CA ASP A 499 -15.01 25.79 -3.52
C ASP A 499 -15.73 24.65 -2.81
N GLN A 500 -16.25 24.92 -1.61
CA GLN A 500 -17.02 23.97 -0.82
C GLN A 500 -18.44 24.47 -0.59
N LEU A 501 -19.43 23.59 -0.71
CA LEU A 501 -20.75 23.88 -0.17
C LEU A 501 -20.85 23.27 1.23
N LEU A 502 -21.03 24.13 2.23
CA LEU A 502 -21.02 23.72 3.63
C LEU A 502 -22.43 23.69 4.21
N PRO A 503 -22.80 22.66 4.99
CA PRO A 503 -24.01 22.71 5.80
C PRO A 503 -23.90 23.79 6.90
N ALA A 504 -25.04 24.14 7.48
CA ALA A 504 -25.06 25.03 8.64
C ALA A 504 -24.27 24.42 9.82
N LYS A 505 -23.65 25.28 10.63
CA LYS A 505 -22.80 24.90 11.78
C LYS A 505 -21.51 24.17 11.41
N SER A 506 -21.05 24.31 10.17
CA SER A 506 -19.71 23.85 9.78
C SER A 506 -18.66 24.72 10.45
N GLN A 507 -17.53 24.12 10.81
CA GLN A 507 -16.43 24.78 11.50
C GLN A 507 -15.27 25.02 10.53
N LEU A 508 -14.78 26.25 10.46
CA LEU A 508 -13.66 26.66 9.62
C LEU A 508 -12.44 26.96 10.50
N SER A 509 -11.33 26.32 10.16
CA SER A 509 -10.03 26.43 10.84
C SER A 509 -8.96 26.79 9.82
N VAL A 510 -8.11 27.75 10.19
CA VAL A 510 -7.01 28.26 9.38
C VAL A 510 -5.79 28.41 10.28
N ARG A 511 -4.63 27.96 9.81
CA ARG A 511 -3.40 27.88 10.59
C ARG A 511 -2.24 28.49 9.82
N ILE A 512 -1.33 29.10 10.56
CA ILE A 512 -0.04 29.60 10.05
C ILE A 512 1.04 28.87 10.85
N GLU A 513 1.93 28.17 10.15
CA GLU A 513 3.11 27.51 10.71
C GLU A 513 4.36 28.26 10.24
N ALA A 514 5.27 28.61 11.15
CA ALA A 514 6.52 29.33 10.87
C ALA A 514 7.63 28.85 11.83
N GLU A 515 8.91 29.00 11.46
CA GLU A 515 10.06 28.66 12.35
C GLU A 515 10.09 29.53 13.64
N GLY A 516 9.39 30.67 13.65
CA GLY A 516 9.25 31.60 14.78
C GLY A 516 7.86 31.64 15.42
N ALA A 517 7.61 32.64 16.27
CA ALA A 517 6.27 32.87 16.81
C ALA A 517 5.34 33.32 15.66
N PRO A 518 4.15 32.70 15.49
CA PRO A 518 3.21 33.13 14.47
C PRO A 518 2.75 34.57 14.72
N PRO A 519 2.32 35.31 13.68
CA PRO A 519 1.84 36.67 13.86
C PRO A 519 0.65 36.71 14.84
N ILE A 520 0.81 37.42 15.96
CA ILE A 520 -0.15 37.40 17.08
C ILE A 520 -1.46 38.11 16.72
N ASP A 521 -1.43 39.08 15.80
CA ASP A 521 -2.57 39.91 15.39
C ASP A 521 -3.12 39.58 13.98
N ALA A 522 -2.95 38.34 13.52
CA ALA A 522 -3.49 37.92 12.23
C ALA A 522 -5.04 37.81 12.23
N GLU A 523 -5.67 38.33 11.17
CA GLU A 523 -7.12 38.26 10.93
C GLU A 523 -7.42 37.35 9.74
N ALA A 524 -8.37 36.44 9.93
CA ALA A 524 -8.91 35.59 8.88
C ALA A 524 -10.26 36.14 8.35
N GLN A 525 -10.51 35.95 7.06
CA GLN A 525 -11.63 36.55 6.34
C GLN A 525 -12.31 35.51 5.44
N LEU A 526 -13.63 35.44 5.47
CA LEU A 526 -14.42 34.46 4.71
C LEU A 526 -14.92 35.11 3.43
N TYR A 527 -14.58 34.53 2.29
CA TYR A 527 -15.18 34.84 1.00
C TYR A 527 -16.18 33.75 0.61
N THR A 528 -17.28 34.18 0.02
CA THR A 528 -18.38 33.30 -0.34
C THR A 528 -18.74 33.43 -1.81
N THR A 529 -19.08 32.31 -2.42
CA THR A 529 -19.63 32.23 -3.78
C THR A 529 -21.10 31.80 -3.73
N ASP A 530 -21.75 31.77 -4.88
CA ASP A 530 -23.12 31.27 -4.98
C ASP A 530 -23.17 29.74 -4.80
N VAL A 531 -24.31 29.25 -4.30
CA VAL A 531 -24.52 27.83 -3.99
C VAL A 531 -24.32 26.92 -5.20
N THR A 532 -24.60 27.40 -6.42
CA THR A 532 -24.50 26.58 -7.63
C THR A 532 -23.04 26.36 -8.00
N SER A 533 -22.22 27.41 -7.98
CA SER A 533 -20.78 27.34 -8.23
C SER A 533 -20.08 26.47 -7.18
N ALA A 534 -20.31 26.76 -5.89
CA ALA A 534 -19.73 25.96 -4.80
C ALA A 534 -20.12 24.49 -4.87
N ARG A 535 -21.38 24.17 -5.20
CA ARG A 535 -21.83 22.78 -5.32
C ARG A 535 -21.08 22.02 -6.41
N ARG A 536 -20.84 22.64 -7.55
CA ARG A 536 -20.19 22.00 -8.71
C ARG A 536 -18.78 21.55 -8.36
N GLU A 537 -17.99 22.44 -7.78
CA GLU A 537 -16.59 22.15 -7.44
C GLU A 537 -16.47 21.25 -6.22
N ALA A 538 -17.28 21.48 -5.19
CA ALA A 538 -17.37 20.59 -4.04
C ALA A 538 -17.69 19.17 -4.49
N PHE A 539 -18.67 18.99 -5.39
CA PHE A 539 -19.06 17.66 -5.86
C PHE A 539 -17.93 16.96 -6.62
N ALA A 540 -17.21 17.68 -7.47
CA ALA A 540 -16.05 17.14 -8.19
C ALA A 540 -14.94 16.69 -7.24
N TYR A 541 -14.59 17.54 -6.26
CA TYR A 541 -13.59 17.22 -5.23
C TYR A 541 -13.99 16.03 -4.37
N ARG A 542 -15.24 16.01 -3.87
CA ARG A 542 -15.73 14.87 -3.05
C ARG A 542 -15.78 13.58 -3.86
N SER A 543 -16.15 13.62 -5.13
CA SER A 543 -16.14 12.45 -6.00
C SER A 543 -14.72 11.90 -6.22
N PHE A 544 -13.73 12.78 -6.36
CA PHE A 544 -12.32 12.40 -6.45
C PHE A 544 -11.82 11.73 -5.16
N LEU A 545 -12.14 12.31 -3.99
CA LEU A 545 -11.82 11.71 -2.68
C LEU A 545 -12.50 10.35 -2.48
N VAL A 546 -13.77 10.22 -2.87
CA VAL A 546 -14.50 8.94 -2.79
C VAL A 546 -13.77 7.86 -3.60
N LYS A 547 -13.42 8.15 -4.86
CA LYS A 547 -12.69 7.19 -5.71
C LYS A 547 -11.34 6.82 -5.10
N SER A 548 -10.59 7.82 -4.64
CA SER A 548 -9.29 7.70 -3.98
C SER A 548 -9.31 6.75 -2.78
N LEU A 549 -10.20 7.04 -1.82
CA LEU A 549 -10.32 6.26 -0.59
C LEU A 549 -10.94 4.87 -0.83
N PHE A 550 -11.89 4.77 -1.77
CA PHE A 550 -12.50 3.49 -2.13
C PHE A 550 -11.48 2.54 -2.77
N ALA A 551 -10.71 3.03 -3.76
CA ALA A 551 -9.75 2.21 -4.48
C ALA A 551 -8.73 1.61 -3.50
N CYS A 552 -8.20 2.40 -2.55
CA CYS A 552 -7.33 1.93 -1.47
C CYS A 552 -7.98 0.85 -0.59
N ALA A 553 -9.23 1.06 -0.18
CA ALA A 553 -9.94 0.15 0.74
C ALA A 553 -10.59 -1.06 0.04
N SER A 554 -10.52 -1.11 -1.30
CA SER A 554 -11.17 -2.13 -2.11
C SER A 554 -10.52 -3.50 -2.03
N GLU A 555 -9.27 -3.62 -1.58
CA GLU A 555 -8.62 -4.90 -1.31
C GLU A 555 -9.23 -5.61 -0.08
N PRO A 556 -9.13 -5.05 1.15
CA PRO A 556 -9.66 -5.71 2.35
C PRO A 556 -11.19 -5.68 2.44
N ARG A 557 -11.87 -4.79 1.70
CA ARG A 557 -13.33 -4.60 1.66
C ARG A 557 -13.98 -4.64 3.06
N PRO A 558 -13.57 -3.80 4.03
CA PRO A 558 -14.00 -3.91 5.42
C PRO A 558 -15.51 -3.76 5.60
N TRP A 559 -16.18 -3.10 4.64
CA TRP A 559 -17.63 -2.95 4.59
C TRP A 559 -18.41 -4.26 4.40
N THR A 560 -17.76 -5.36 4.02
CA THR A 560 -18.41 -6.67 3.94
C THR A 560 -18.72 -7.27 5.32
N SER A 561 -18.11 -6.73 6.38
CA SER A 561 -18.27 -7.16 7.78
C SER A 561 -18.77 -6.05 8.70
N LEU A 562 -19.57 -5.10 8.20
CA LEU A 562 -20.07 -3.99 9.02
C LEU A 562 -20.83 -4.48 10.27
N PRO A 563 -20.52 -3.96 11.47
CA PRO A 563 -21.20 -4.29 12.71
C PRO A 563 -22.57 -3.60 12.81
N PRO A 564 -23.36 -3.85 13.87
CA PRO A 564 -24.54 -3.07 14.25
C PRO A 564 -24.31 -1.54 14.33
N ALA A 565 -25.37 -0.72 14.27
CA ALA A 565 -25.26 0.73 14.01
C ALA A 565 -24.74 1.48 15.24
N ASP A 566 -25.18 1.04 16.40
CA ASP A 566 -24.71 1.43 17.73
C ASP A 566 -23.23 1.06 17.99
N GLN A 567 -22.63 0.19 17.17
CA GLN A 567 -21.23 -0.25 17.31
C GLN A 567 -20.30 0.36 16.26
N MET A 568 -20.81 1.15 15.31
CA MET A 568 -19.99 1.69 14.23
C MET A 568 -18.86 2.60 14.73
N ALA A 569 -19.12 3.46 15.71
CA ALA A 569 -18.12 4.36 16.26
C ALA A 569 -16.94 3.58 16.90
N THR A 570 -17.25 2.55 17.69
CA THR A 570 -16.24 1.67 18.29
C THR A 570 -15.48 0.91 17.22
N TRP A 571 -16.16 0.45 16.17
CA TRP A 571 -15.51 -0.25 15.07
C TRP A 571 -14.53 0.66 14.33
N PHE A 572 -14.92 1.88 13.97
CA PHE A 572 -13.97 2.84 13.40
C PHE A 572 -12.79 3.11 14.35
N ALA A 573 -13.02 3.27 15.66
CA ALA A 573 -11.95 3.55 16.62
C ALA A 573 -10.96 2.37 16.83
N THR A 574 -11.37 1.14 16.52
CA THR A 574 -10.56 -0.07 16.78
C THR A 574 -10.06 -0.75 15.51
N HIS A 575 -10.67 -0.47 14.36
CA HIS A 575 -10.25 -1.02 13.09
C HIS A 575 -8.93 -0.39 12.63
N PRO A 576 -7.96 -1.16 12.11
CA PRO A 576 -6.66 -0.63 11.64
C PRO A 576 -6.80 0.49 10.59
N MET A 577 -7.83 0.41 9.74
CA MET A 577 -8.17 1.42 8.72
C MET A 577 -9.24 2.43 9.19
N GLY A 578 -9.46 2.54 10.49
CA GLY A 578 -10.56 3.30 11.08
C GLY A 578 -10.74 4.72 10.56
N ASP A 579 -9.66 5.50 10.56
CA ASP A 579 -9.67 6.89 10.08
C ASP A 579 -9.99 6.99 8.59
N GLN A 580 -9.36 6.14 7.77
CA GLN A 580 -9.58 6.10 6.32
C GLN A 580 -11.01 5.70 5.96
N LEU A 581 -11.59 4.75 6.69
CA LEU A 581 -12.98 4.33 6.50
C LEU A 581 -13.95 5.44 6.93
N GLN A 582 -13.65 6.18 8.01
CA GLN A 582 -14.44 7.37 8.37
C GLN A 582 -14.38 8.43 7.27
N GLN A 583 -13.20 8.68 6.69
CA GLN A 583 -13.04 9.61 5.55
C GLN A 583 -13.89 9.16 4.36
N LEU A 584 -13.84 7.87 4.00
CA LEU A 584 -14.59 7.32 2.87
C LEU A 584 -16.10 7.48 3.06
N PHE A 585 -16.62 7.07 4.22
CA PHE A 585 -18.05 7.17 4.50
C PHE A 585 -18.52 8.62 4.55
N ALA A 586 -17.76 9.52 5.19
CA ALA A 586 -18.07 10.95 5.22
C ALA A 586 -18.04 11.60 3.83
N ALA A 587 -17.03 11.26 3.00
CA ALA A 587 -16.92 11.77 1.64
C ALA A 587 -18.09 11.32 0.75
N VAL A 588 -18.50 10.05 0.83
CA VAL A 588 -19.66 9.52 0.09
C VAL A 588 -20.96 10.18 0.55
N ASP A 589 -21.18 10.28 1.86
CA ASP A 589 -22.39 10.90 2.41
C ASP A 589 -22.48 12.38 2.01
N HIS A 590 -21.35 13.11 2.04
CA HIS A 590 -21.32 14.49 1.61
C HIS A 590 -21.53 14.64 0.10
N ALA A 591 -20.87 13.82 -0.74
CA ALA A 591 -21.08 13.84 -2.19
C ALA A 591 -22.54 13.57 -2.57
N ARG A 592 -23.21 12.67 -1.85
CA ARG A 592 -24.66 12.41 -2.02
C ARG A 592 -25.54 13.56 -1.54
N TRP A 593 -25.14 14.29 -0.51
CA TRP A 593 -25.88 15.49 -0.11
C TRP A 593 -25.78 16.59 -1.16
N LEU A 594 -24.62 16.73 -1.82
CA LEU A 594 -24.38 17.69 -2.90
C LEU A 594 -25.19 17.36 -4.16
N ASP A 595 -25.19 16.09 -4.57
CA ASP A 595 -25.96 15.59 -5.72
C ASP A 595 -26.61 14.22 -5.40
N PRO A 596 -27.85 14.22 -4.84
CA PRO A 596 -28.55 12.99 -4.44
C PRO A 596 -28.90 12.05 -5.60
N GLU A 597 -29.04 12.60 -6.81
CA GLU A 597 -29.46 11.87 -8.01
C GLU A 597 -28.25 11.28 -8.77
N ASN A 598 -27.02 11.61 -8.34
CA ASN A 598 -25.82 11.12 -9.00
C ASN A 598 -25.72 9.59 -8.92
N GLU A 599 -25.68 8.96 -10.09
CA GLU A 599 -25.60 7.51 -10.24
C GLU A 599 -24.38 6.92 -9.52
N SER A 600 -23.20 7.45 -9.82
CA SER A 600 -21.93 6.97 -9.29
C SER A 600 -21.90 6.97 -7.76
N MET A 601 -22.30 8.08 -7.14
CA MET A 601 -22.31 8.20 -5.68
C MET A 601 -23.37 7.30 -5.03
N ARG A 602 -24.49 7.07 -5.73
CA ARG A 602 -25.48 6.09 -5.28
C ARG A 602 -24.90 4.67 -5.29
N GLN A 603 -24.16 4.29 -6.34
CA GLN A 603 -23.50 2.98 -6.42
C GLN A 603 -22.47 2.78 -5.30
N TYR A 604 -21.55 3.72 -5.10
CA TYR A 604 -20.58 3.66 -3.99
C TYR A 604 -21.28 3.47 -2.64
N TRP A 605 -22.28 4.31 -2.36
CA TRP A 605 -22.99 4.24 -1.08
C TRP A 605 -23.71 2.90 -0.90
N GLN A 606 -24.47 2.45 -1.90
CA GLN A 606 -25.17 1.16 -1.81
C GLN A 606 -24.17 0.00 -1.67
N TRP A 607 -23.04 0.05 -2.36
CA TRP A 607 -21.99 -0.96 -2.26
C TRP A 607 -21.37 -1.04 -0.86
N LEU A 608 -21.05 0.11 -0.26
CA LEU A 608 -20.53 0.19 1.10
C LEU A 608 -21.56 -0.28 2.14
N TRP A 609 -22.85 -0.01 1.92
CA TRP A 609 -23.90 -0.36 2.88
C TRP A 609 -24.59 -1.71 2.62
N ARG A 610 -24.21 -2.44 1.57
CA ARG A 610 -24.91 -3.66 1.11
C ARG A 610 -25.00 -4.78 2.15
N ARG A 611 -24.09 -4.80 3.14
CA ARG A 611 -24.17 -5.77 4.25
C ARG A 611 -25.36 -5.52 5.17
N ARG A 612 -25.84 -4.26 5.22
CA ARG A 612 -26.85 -3.77 6.17
C ARG A 612 -28.13 -3.29 5.49
N ARG A 613 -28.09 -3.08 4.17
CA ARG A 613 -29.20 -2.59 3.37
C ARG A 613 -29.29 -3.39 2.09
N THR A 614 -30.51 -3.71 1.68
CA THR A 614 -30.76 -4.23 0.34
C THR A 614 -30.52 -3.10 -0.66
N PRO A 615 -29.72 -3.32 -1.71
CA PRO A 615 -29.57 -2.36 -2.81
C PRO A 615 -30.93 -2.02 -3.46
N ASP A 616 -31.08 -0.76 -3.85
CA ASP A 616 -32.21 -0.30 -4.67
C ASP A 616 -31.95 -0.72 -6.13
N ALA A 617 -32.23 -1.99 -6.41
CA ALA A 617 -32.09 -2.59 -7.72
C ALA A 617 -33.30 -2.25 -8.60
N GLY A 618 -33.05 -1.72 -9.80
CA GLY A 618 -34.08 -1.43 -10.80
C GLY A 618 -34.47 -2.66 -11.63
N GLU A 619 -35.49 -2.50 -12.48
CA GLU A 619 -35.75 -3.47 -13.56
C GLU A 619 -34.62 -3.41 -14.61
N PRO A 620 -34.20 -4.56 -15.17
CA PRO A 620 -33.15 -4.59 -16.18
C PRO A 620 -33.53 -3.78 -17.42
N VAL A 621 -32.58 -2.99 -17.93
CA VAL A 621 -32.83 -2.07 -19.05
C VAL A 621 -32.98 -2.83 -20.38
N ALA A 622 -34.04 -2.53 -21.13
CA ALA A 622 -34.41 -3.27 -22.34
C ALA A 622 -33.33 -3.34 -23.44
N SER A 623 -32.43 -2.36 -23.56
CA SER A 623 -31.32 -2.38 -24.53
C SER A 623 -30.31 -3.51 -24.29
N SER A 624 -30.22 -4.04 -23.06
CA SER A 624 -29.41 -5.21 -22.72
C SER A 624 -30.03 -6.54 -23.17
N VAL A 625 -31.30 -6.51 -23.57
CA VAL A 625 -32.09 -7.68 -23.92
C VAL A 625 -32.40 -7.62 -25.42
N HIS A 626 -31.66 -8.39 -26.22
CA HIS A 626 -32.06 -8.56 -27.61
C HIS A 626 -33.34 -9.40 -27.65
N GLN A 627 -34.47 -8.74 -27.93
CA GLN A 627 -35.74 -9.43 -28.10
C GLN A 627 -35.75 -10.10 -29.48
N ALA A 628 -35.41 -11.39 -29.51
CA ALA A 628 -35.84 -12.28 -30.58
C ALA A 628 -37.23 -12.80 -30.17
N PRO A 629 -38.33 -12.35 -30.79
CA PRO A 629 -39.69 -12.63 -30.31
C PRO A 629 -40.03 -14.12 -30.23
N GLU A 630 -39.30 -14.95 -30.99
CA GLU A 630 -39.48 -16.40 -31.06
C GLU A 630 -38.56 -17.18 -30.10
N ALA A 631 -37.59 -16.52 -29.45
CA ALA A 631 -36.67 -17.19 -28.54
C ALA A 631 -37.29 -17.36 -27.14
N PRO A 632 -37.11 -18.52 -26.47
CA PRO A 632 -37.59 -18.70 -25.12
C PRO A 632 -36.90 -17.75 -24.14
N ALA A 633 -37.60 -17.38 -23.06
CA ALA A 633 -37.13 -16.37 -22.12
C ALA A 633 -35.74 -16.69 -21.53
N TRP A 634 -35.48 -17.94 -21.18
CA TRP A 634 -34.19 -18.36 -20.62
C TRP A 634 -33.03 -18.10 -21.59
N ALA A 635 -33.21 -18.33 -22.89
CA ALA A 635 -32.16 -18.13 -23.89
C ALA A 635 -31.87 -16.63 -24.10
N THR A 636 -32.94 -15.83 -24.13
CA THR A 636 -32.85 -14.36 -24.22
C THR A 636 -32.09 -13.79 -23.03
N TRP A 637 -32.39 -14.24 -21.81
CA TRP A 637 -31.73 -13.77 -20.59
C TRP A 637 -30.31 -14.32 -20.42
N ALA A 638 -30.02 -15.54 -20.89
CA ALA A 638 -28.67 -16.10 -20.88
C ALA A 638 -27.72 -15.24 -21.73
N ARG A 639 -28.17 -14.86 -22.93
CA ARG A 639 -27.43 -13.97 -23.82
C ARG A 639 -27.27 -12.57 -23.21
N ALA A 640 -28.30 -12.03 -22.58
CA ALA A 640 -28.25 -10.71 -21.94
C ALA A 640 -27.23 -10.69 -20.77
N ALA A 641 -27.25 -11.72 -19.91
CA ALA A 641 -26.30 -11.86 -18.82
C ALA A 641 -24.85 -11.98 -19.31
N TRP A 642 -24.61 -12.80 -20.34
CA TRP A 642 -23.31 -12.88 -21.01
C TRP A 642 -22.81 -11.51 -21.52
N LEU A 643 -23.64 -10.80 -22.30
CA LEU A 643 -23.25 -9.52 -22.88
C LEU A 643 -23.03 -8.43 -21.82
N ALA A 644 -23.81 -8.44 -20.74
CA ALA A 644 -23.59 -7.54 -19.61
C ALA A 644 -22.24 -7.83 -18.93
N ALA A 645 -21.94 -9.11 -18.68
CA ALA A 645 -20.68 -9.53 -18.05
C ALA A 645 -19.46 -9.20 -18.91
N ARG A 646 -19.55 -9.43 -20.24
CA ARG A 646 -18.49 -9.11 -21.20
C ARG A 646 -18.07 -7.63 -21.19
N GLY A 647 -18.96 -6.72 -20.80
CA GLY A 647 -18.66 -5.30 -20.70
C GLY A 647 -17.60 -4.96 -19.64
N VAL A 648 -17.48 -5.78 -18.59
CA VAL A 648 -16.50 -5.56 -17.51
C VAL A 648 -15.06 -5.78 -18.02
N PRO A 649 -14.67 -6.97 -18.54
CA PRO A 649 -13.35 -7.19 -19.12
C PRO A 649 -13.02 -6.22 -20.25
N ALA A 650 -14.00 -5.91 -21.12
CA ALA A 650 -13.81 -4.94 -22.21
C ALA A 650 -13.34 -3.58 -21.68
N TRP A 651 -13.92 -3.11 -20.58
CA TRP A 651 -13.49 -1.89 -19.93
C TRP A 651 -12.06 -1.99 -19.39
N TRP A 652 -11.69 -3.08 -18.72
CA TRP A 652 -10.34 -3.29 -18.18
C TRP A 652 -9.27 -3.34 -19.28
N PHE A 653 -9.54 -4.05 -20.39
CA PHE A 653 -8.63 -4.06 -21.55
C PHE A 653 -8.48 -2.68 -22.18
N GLU A 654 -9.59 -1.95 -22.30
CA GLU A 654 -9.55 -0.61 -22.89
C GLU A 654 -8.82 0.38 -21.99
N HIS A 655 -8.95 0.31 -20.66
CA HIS A 655 -8.53 1.39 -19.75
C HIS A 655 -7.26 1.10 -18.96
N ARG A 656 -6.96 -0.17 -18.66
CA ARG A 656 -5.89 -0.57 -17.72
C ARG A 656 -4.80 -1.41 -18.36
N LEU A 657 -5.10 -2.17 -19.41
CA LEU A 657 -4.13 -3.08 -20.05
C LEU A 657 -2.91 -2.34 -20.63
N VAL A 658 -1.71 -2.86 -20.34
CA VAL A 658 -0.44 -2.40 -20.95
C VAL A 658 0.21 -3.49 -21.82
N GLU A 659 1.31 -3.14 -22.49
CA GLU A 659 2.00 -4.01 -23.46
C GLU A 659 2.52 -5.31 -22.86
N THR A 660 2.74 -5.39 -21.55
CA THR A 660 3.17 -6.60 -20.84
C THR A 660 2.02 -7.52 -20.44
N GLY A 661 0.76 -7.17 -20.71
CA GLY A 661 -0.40 -7.97 -20.28
C GLY A 661 -0.95 -7.58 -18.89
N GLU A 662 -0.32 -6.63 -18.20
CA GLU A 662 -0.71 -6.17 -16.86
C GLU A 662 -1.88 -5.18 -16.91
N PHE A 663 -2.64 -5.11 -15.82
CA PHE A 663 -3.68 -4.11 -15.50
C PHE A 663 -3.31 -3.25 -14.28
N GLY A 664 -2.14 -3.51 -13.71
CA GLY A 664 -1.55 -2.74 -12.63
C GLY A 664 -1.73 -3.37 -11.26
N GLY A 665 -2.01 -4.67 -11.14
CA GLY A 665 -1.96 -5.41 -9.88
C GLY A 665 -0.68 -6.21 -9.68
N ALA A 666 0.40 -5.85 -10.38
CA ALA A 666 1.57 -6.69 -10.61
C ALA A 666 1.17 -8.08 -11.17
N VAL A 667 2.11 -9.02 -11.25
CA VAL A 667 1.81 -10.37 -11.74
C VAL A 667 0.78 -11.04 -10.82
N GLY A 668 1.02 -11.08 -9.51
CA GLY A 668 0.12 -11.65 -8.50
C GLY A 668 -1.37 -11.38 -8.73
N ASP A 669 -1.84 -10.14 -8.51
CA ASP A 669 -3.27 -9.83 -8.55
C ASP A 669 -3.84 -9.85 -9.98
N ASP A 670 -3.02 -9.57 -11.00
CA ASP A 670 -3.49 -9.59 -12.39
C ASP A 670 -3.78 -11.00 -12.90
N THR A 671 -3.00 -12.02 -12.48
CA THR A 671 -3.33 -13.41 -12.84
C THR A 671 -4.67 -13.85 -12.27
N ASP A 672 -5.01 -13.41 -11.05
CA ASP A 672 -6.33 -13.64 -10.44
C ASP A 672 -7.45 -13.00 -11.24
N LEU A 673 -7.22 -11.80 -11.78
CA LEU A 673 -8.17 -11.15 -12.68
C LEU A 673 -8.36 -11.98 -13.96
N TYR A 674 -7.29 -12.52 -14.55
CA TYR A 674 -7.39 -13.42 -15.69
C TYR A 674 -8.20 -14.69 -15.35
N GLN A 675 -8.03 -15.26 -14.16
CA GLN A 675 -8.86 -16.40 -13.73
C GLN A 675 -10.34 -16.04 -13.59
N ASN A 676 -10.67 -14.85 -13.11
CA ASN A 676 -12.07 -14.38 -13.05
C ASN A 676 -12.70 -14.22 -14.45
N PHE A 677 -11.88 -14.05 -15.49
CA PHE A 677 -12.30 -13.82 -16.87
C PHE A 677 -12.14 -15.05 -17.78
N VAL A 678 -11.65 -16.19 -17.26
CA VAL A 678 -11.36 -17.39 -18.06
C VAL A 678 -12.53 -17.82 -18.95
N ASP A 679 -13.75 -17.77 -18.43
CA ASP A 679 -14.90 -18.31 -19.13
C ASP A 679 -15.23 -17.54 -20.40
N LEU A 680 -14.81 -16.26 -20.53
CA LEU A 680 -15.00 -15.47 -21.75
C LEU A 680 -14.51 -16.20 -23.00
N ALA A 681 -13.39 -16.93 -22.86
CA ALA A 681 -12.72 -17.64 -23.93
C ALA A 681 -13.50 -18.85 -24.47
N PHE A 682 -14.59 -19.27 -23.78
CA PHE A 682 -15.50 -20.33 -24.21
C PHE A 682 -16.79 -19.80 -24.85
N PHE A 683 -17.09 -18.50 -24.74
CA PHE A 683 -18.30 -17.90 -25.32
C PHE A 683 -18.08 -17.26 -26.69
N GLU A 684 -16.90 -16.70 -26.92
CA GLU A 684 -16.54 -16.06 -28.18
C GLU A 684 -15.07 -16.35 -28.53
N GLU A 685 -14.75 -16.37 -29.83
CA GLU A 685 -13.39 -16.59 -30.34
C GLU A 685 -12.71 -15.25 -30.70
N ASP A 686 -13.48 -14.28 -31.17
CA ASP A 686 -13.02 -12.95 -31.57
C ASP A 686 -13.29 -11.89 -30.48
N GLY A 687 -13.14 -10.60 -30.82
CA GLY A 687 -13.53 -9.50 -29.95
C GLY A 687 -12.75 -9.47 -28.62
N VAL A 688 -13.48 -9.61 -27.50
CA VAL A 688 -12.92 -9.47 -26.15
C VAL A 688 -12.16 -10.74 -25.77
N ALA A 689 -12.61 -11.92 -26.20
CA ALA A 689 -11.87 -13.17 -25.94
C ALA A 689 -10.50 -13.22 -26.65
N ALA A 690 -10.42 -12.72 -27.89
CA ALA A 690 -9.14 -12.63 -28.59
C ALA A 690 -8.15 -11.70 -27.86
N GLN A 691 -8.63 -10.55 -27.38
CA GLN A 691 -7.81 -9.63 -26.57
C GLN A 691 -7.40 -10.26 -25.22
N PHE A 692 -8.33 -10.98 -24.58
CA PHE A 692 -8.05 -11.71 -23.34
C PHE A 692 -6.94 -12.74 -23.51
N ARG A 693 -7.01 -13.59 -24.55
CA ARG A 693 -6.00 -14.63 -24.83
C ARG A 693 -4.62 -14.04 -25.11
N ASP A 694 -4.57 -13.03 -25.97
CA ASP A 694 -3.35 -12.30 -26.32
C ASP A 694 -2.73 -11.61 -25.09
N ALA A 695 -3.54 -10.93 -24.28
CA ALA A 695 -3.08 -10.28 -23.06
C ALA A 695 -2.62 -11.29 -21.99
N ALA A 696 -3.33 -12.41 -21.84
CA ALA A 696 -2.98 -13.50 -20.93
C ALA A 696 -1.63 -14.13 -21.29
N ALA A 697 -1.35 -14.33 -22.58
CA ALA A 697 -0.08 -14.84 -23.07
C ALA A 697 1.09 -13.88 -22.78
N ARG A 698 0.85 -12.55 -22.87
CA ARG A 698 1.86 -11.55 -22.51
C ARG A 698 2.13 -11.49 -21.02
N LEU A 699 1.10 -11.59 -20.17
CA LEU A 699 1.28 -11.66 -18.72
C LEU A 699 2.03 -12.92 -18.31
N ASP A 700 1.70 -14.07 -18.92
CA ASP A 700 2.45 -15.31 -18.72
C ASP A 700 3.93 -15.13 -19.07
N HIS A 701 4.24 -14.53 -20.23
CA HIS A 701 5.63 -14.25 -20.61
C HIS A 701 6.34 -13.33 -19.61
N LEU A 702 5.67 -12.31 -19.09
CA LEU A 702 6.21 -11.46 -18.03
C LEU A 702 6.52 -12.28 -16.77
N ALA A 703 5.59 -13.09 -16.29
CA ALA A 703 5.77 -13.94 -15.11
C ALA A 703 6.98 -14.88 -15.27
N GLN A 704 7.16 -15.47 -16.45
CA GLN A 704 8.33 -16.31 -16.75
C GLN A 704 9.67 -15.57 -16.63
N LEU A 705 9.69 -14.27 -16.93
CA LEU A 705 10.90 -13.45 -16.81
C LEU A 705 11.15 -12.99 -15.37
N THR A 706 10.10 -12.62 -14.65
CA THR A 706 10.21 -11.86 -13.39
C THR A 706 10.01 -12.71 -12.14
N THR A 707 9.00 -13.58 -12.12
CA THR A 707 8.54 -14.26 -10.90
C THR A 707 8.82 -15.76 -10.90
N MET A 708 8.88 -16.40 -12.07
CA MET A 708 8.99 -17.86 -12.19
C MET A 708 10.43 -18.33 -12.45
N VAL A 709 10.70 -19.58 -12.06
CA VAL A 709 11.90 -20.36 -12.38
C VAL A 709 11.56 -21.85 -12.28
N GLU A 710 11.92 -22.64 -13.29
CA GLU A 710 11.58 -24.07 -13.36
C GLU A 710 10.09 -24.38 -13.07
N GLY A 711 9.18 -23.52 -13.56
CA GLY A 711 7.73 -23.72 -13.47
C GLY A 711 7.14 -23.48 -12.07
N ILE A 712 7.88 -22.89 -11.13
CA ILE A 712 7.36 -22.45 -9.82
C ILE A 712 7.92 -21.06 -9.47
N ASN A 713 7.41 -20.46 -8.39
CA ASN A 713 7.87 -19.14 -7.95
C ASN A 713 9.36 -19.17 -7.55
N ARG A 714 10.10 -18.16 -8.00
CA ARG A 714 11.51 -17.91 -7.66
C ARG A 714 11.70 -17.62 -6.18
N ARG A 715 10.80 -16.82 -5.60
CA ARG A 715 10.83 -16.44 -4.19
C ARG A 715 10.15 -17.52 -3.35
N THR A 716 10.61 -17.66 -2.10
CA THR A 716 9.91 -18.46 -1.10
C THR A 716 8.88 -17.58 -0.40
N MET A 717 7.63 -18.03 -0.38
CA MET A 717 6.49 -17.33 0.23
C MET A 717 5.40 -18.35 0.62
N ASP A 718 4.23 -17.88 1.08
CA ASP A 718 3.11 -18.79 1.34
C ASP A 718 2.49 -19.36 0.04
N PRO A 719 1.76 -20.49 0.10
CA PRO A 719 1.33 -21.21 -1.08
C PRO A 719 0.29 -20.47 -1.93
N LEU A 720 -0.49 -19.54 -1.36
CA LEU A 720 -1.46 -18.76 -2.12
C LEU A 720 -0.72 -17.80 -3.05
N HIS A 721 0.17 -16.98 -2.52
CA HIS A 721 0.91 -16.03 -3.34
C HIS A 721 1.91 -16.74 -4.26
N ALA A 722 2.48 -17.88 -3.85
CA ALA A 722 3.32 -18.69 -4.73
C ALA A 722 2.54 -19.20 -5.95
N TYR A 723 1.24 -19.44 -5.80
CA TYR A 723 0.33 -19.82 -6.88
C TYR A 723 -0.05 -18.62 -7.76
N GLU A 724 -0.36 -17.46 -7.16
CA GLU A 724 -0.85 -16.24 -7.83
C GLU A 724 0.26 -15.52 -8.63
N GLU A 725 1.53 -15.71 -8.29
CA GLU A 725 2.66 -15.05 -8.99
C GLU A 725 3.06 -15.74 -10.30
N GLY A 726 2.12 -16.40 -10.99
CA GLY A 726 2.30 -16.92 -12.35
C GLY A 726 1.98 -18.41 -12.54
N LEU A 727 1.98 -19.23 -11.48
CA LEU A 727 1.67 -20.66 -11.60
C LEU A 727 0.21 -20.88 -12.07
N ASN A 728 -0.69 -20.09 -11.52
CA ASN A 728 -2.11 -20.07 -11.86
C ASN A 728 -2.35 -19.64 -13.31
N GLN A 729 -1.55 -18.70 -13.82
CA GLN A 729 -1.56 -18.21 -15.19
C GLN A 729 -1.02 -19.25 -16.17
N GLU A 730 0.06 -19.93 -15.81
CA GLU A 730 0.64 -21.01 -16.63
C GLU A 730 -0.38 -22.14 -16.84
N ALA A 731 -1.04 -22.57 -15.76
CA ALA A 731 -2.11 -23.57 -15.83
C ALA A 731 -3.32 -23.07 -16.65
N LEU A 732 -3.67 -21.79 -16.52
CA LEU A 732 -4.72 -21.16 -17.32
C LEU A 732 -4.38 -21.20 -18.82
N MET A 733 -3.13 -20.87 -19.19
CA MET A 733 -2.69 -20.85 -20.58
C MET A 733 -2.75 -22.22 -21.25
N ALA A 734 -2.52 -23.32 -20.52
CA ALA A 734 -2.65 -24.67 -21.06
C ALA A 734 -4.07 -25.01 -21.55
N VAL A 735 -5.08 -24.30 -21.04
CA VAL A 735 -6.48 -24.46 -21.46
C VAL A 735 -6.88 -23.42 -22.51
N LEU A 736 -6.38 -22.19 -22.38
CA LEU A 736 -6.62 -21.18 -23.42
C LEU A 736 -5.99 -21.63 -24.73
N GLU A 737 -4.69 -21.92 -24.74
CA GLU A 737 -3.96 -22.37 -25.94
C GLU A 737 -3.92 -23.90 -26.00
N TYR A 738 -5.10 -24.52 -25.97
CA TYR A 738 -5.24 -25.97 -25.93
C TYR A 738 -4.49 -26.65 -27.08
N GLY A 739 -3.55 -27.54 -26.72
CA GLY A 739 -2.73 -28.27 -27.68
C GLY A 739 -1.42 -27.60 -28.07
N ASP A 740 -1.14 -26.38 -27.58
CA ASP A 740 0.18 -25.78 -27.73
C ASP A 740 1.20 -26.51 -26.82
N PRO A 741 2.28 -27.07 -27.40
CA PRO A 741 3.26 -27.83 -26.64
C PRO A 741 4.03 -26.98 -25.61
N VAL A 742 4.17 -25.67 -25.82
CA VAL A 742 4.92 -24.79 -24.90
C VAL A 742 4.24 -24.75 -23.53
N TYR A 743 2.94 -24.48 -23.50
CA TYR A 743 2.19 -24.41 -22.24
C TYR A 743 2.05 -25.78 -21.57
N LEU A 744 1.95 -26.86 -22.35
CA LEU A 744 1.96 -28.21 -21.81
C LEU A 744 3.31 -28.58 -21.16
N GLU A 745 4.43 -28.30 -21.82
CA GLU A 745 5.78 -28.55 -21.30
C GLU A 745 6.09 -27.74 -20.03
N ARG A 746 5.55 -26.52 -19.96
CA ARG A 746 5.60 -25.68 -18.77
C ARG A 746 4.83 -26.32 -17.61
N CYS A 747 3.57 -26.73 -17.82
CA CYS A 747 2.83 -27.49 -16.81
C CYS A 747 3.56 -28.77 -16.37
N MET A 748 4.22 -29.50 -17.29
CA MET A 748 5.07 -30.66 -16.96
C MET A 748 6.26 -30.31 -16.08
N THR A 749 6.87 -29.14 -16.32
CA THR A 749 7.97 -28.61 -15.52
C THR A 749 7.50 -28.18 -14.15
N ALA A 750 6.41 -27.41 -14.06
CA ALA A 750 5.77 -27.04 -12.81
C ALA A 750 5.40 -28.28 -11.97
N ALA A 751 4.68 -29.25 -12.54
CA ALA A 751 4.26 -30.47 -11.83
C ALA A 751 5.45 -31.26 -11.26
N ARG A 752 6.58 -31.30 -11.97
CA ARG A 752 7.82 -31.92 -11.48
C ARG A 752 8.39 -31.15 -10.29
N SER A 753 8.52 -29.83 -10.42
CA SER A 753 9.05 -28.97 -9.35
C SER A 753 8.15 -28.96 -8.11
N LEU A 754 6.84 -29.02 -8.28
CA LEU A 754 5.85 -29.17 -7.22
C LEU A 754 6.00 -30.50 -6.47
N ALA A 755 6.26 -31.59 -7.19
CA ALA A 755 6.50 -32.88 -6.56
C ALA A 755 7.75 -32.84 -5.66
N ASP A 756 8.79 -32.08 -6.03
CA ASP A 756 9.98 -31.88 -5.19
C ASP A 756 9.58 -31.20 -3.86
N LEU A 757 8.62 -30.28 -3.86
CA LEU A 757 8.08 -29.56 -2.67
C LEU A 757 7.24 -30.42 -1.73
N THR A 758 7.03 -31.69 -2.07
CA THR A 758 6.22 -32.62 -1.27
C THR A 758 7.06 -33.73 -0.67
N VAL A 759 6.51 -34.39 0.35
CA VAL A 759 7.07 -35.59 0.98
C VAL A 759 6.00 -36.69 1.03
N VAL A 760 6.44 -37.94 1.04
CA VAL A 760 5.57 -39.09 1.33
C VAL A 760 5.87 -39.56 2.74
N THR A 761 4.87 -39.58 3.60
CA THR A 761 4.99 -39.97 5.01
C THR A 761 5.12 -41.48 5.17
N ALA A 762 5.33 -41.94 6.42
CA ALA A 762 5.35 -43.36 6.73
C ALA A 762 3.98 -44.05 6.50
N ALA A 763 2.87 -43.32 6.54
CA ALA A 763 1.54 -43.84 6.19
C ALA A 763 1.34 -43.97 4.67
N GLY A 764 2.23 -43.38 3.86
CA GLY A 764 2.13 -43.37 2.40
C GLY A 764 1.39 -42.14 1.85
N HIS A 765 1.04 -41.18 2.71
CA HIS A 765 0.35 -39.95 2.33
C HIS A 765 1.33 -38.94 1.74
N ARG A 766 0.95 -38.29 0.63
CA ARG A 766 1.75 -37.18 0.08
C ARG A 766 1.26 -35.86 0.63
N HIS A 767 2.17 -35.10 1.23
CA HIS A 767 1.91 -33.75 1.74
C HIS A 767 2.90 -32.75 1.17
N PHE A 768 2.46 -31.50 0.99
CA PHE A 768 3.41 -30.40 0.85
C PHE A 768 4.21 -30.27 2.15
N ARG A 769 5.53 -30.05 2.03
CA ARG A 769 6.42 -30.12 3.19
C ARG A 769 6.17 -28.95 4.15
N SER A 770 5.98 -27.75 3.63
CA SER A 770 5.94 -26.54 4.45
C SER A 770 5.06 -25.47 3.82
N GLN A 771 4.49 -24.60 4.66
CA GLN A 771 3.89 -23.32 4.26
C GLN A 771 4.85 -22.43 3.45
N ARG A 772 6.16 -22.66 3.54
CA ARG A 772 7.18 -21.92 2.78
C ARG A 772 7.47 -22.63 1.46
N ILE A 773 6.85 -22.16 0.39
CA ILE A 773 7.01 -22.73 -0.96
C ILE A 773 7.71 -21.75 -1.89
N GLY A 774 8.67 -22.28 -2.64
CA GLY A 774 9.39 -21.58 -3.69
C GLY A 774 10.49 -22.46 -4.25
N HIS A 775 11.20 -21.95 -5.25
CA HIS A 775 12.31 -22.66 -5.87
C HIS A 775 13.35 -23.16 -4.86
N ASP A 776 13.72 -22.30 -3.91
CA ASP A 776 14.80 -22.58 -2.95
C ASP A 776 14.40 -23.61 -1.88
N THR A 777 13.11 -23.90 -1.71
CA THR A 777 12.63 -24.88 -0.71
C THR A 777 12.45 -26.30 -1.28
N ARG A 778 12.74 -26.52 -2.56
CA ARG A 778 12.66 -27.84 -3.22
C ARG A 778 13.56 -28.92 -2.64
N HIS A 779 14.64 -28.54 -1.98
CA HIS A 779 15.61 -29.48 -1.42
C HIS A 779 15.72 -29.40 0.11
N VAL A 780 14.84 -28.63 0.75
CA VAL A 780 14.74 -28.54 2.20
C VAL A 780 13.99 -29.76 2.74
N SER A 781 14.53 -30.41 3.77
CA SER A 781 13.89 -31.60 4.39
C SER A 781 12.90 -31.26 5.49
N ASP A 782 12.94 -30.02 6.00
CA ASP A 782 12.08 -29.59 7.10
C ASP A 782 10.62 -29.62 6.69
N THR A 783 9.78 -30.00 7.65
CA THR A 783 8.34 -30.11 7.48
C THR A 783 7.61 -29.30 8.53
N ASP A 784 6.52 -28.66 8.15
CA ASP A 784 5.56 -28.03 9.08
C ASP A 784 4.11 -28.47 8.75
N ILE A 785 3.26 -27.56 8.30
CA ILE A 785 1.84 -27.74 8.04
C ILE A 785 1.59 -27.77 6.53
N ASP A 786 0.99 -28.86 6.04
CA ASP A 786 0.27 -28.86 4.77
C ASP A 786 -1.11 -28.22 5.00
N GLY A 787 -1.16 -26.92 4.77
CA GLY A 787 -2.32 -26.09 5.04
C GLY A 787 -3.19 -25.76 3.84
N GLN A 788 -4.20 -24.97 4.12
CA GLN A 788 -5.39 -24.82 3.31
C GLN A 788 -5.20 -24.30 1.87
N ALA A 789 -4.15 -23.52 1.58
CA ALA A 789 -3.88 -22.92 0.26
C ALA A 789 -3.07 -23.83 -0.68
N HIS A 790 -2.28 -24.76 -0.15
CA HIS A 790 -1.48 -25.71 -0.93
C HIS A 790 -2.21 -26.46 -2.04
N PRO A 791 -3.49 -26.87 -1.91
CA PRO A 791 -4.16 -27.60 -2.97
C PRO A 791 -4.20 -26.84 -4.31
N GLN A 792 -4.14 -25.51 -4.29
CA GLN A 792 -4.08 -24.68 -5.51
C GLN A 792 -2.77 -24.90 -6.28
N MET A 793 -1.68 -25.17 -5.58
CA MET A 793 -0.38 -25.46 -6.21
C MET A 793 -0.45 -26.67 -7.13
N TRP A 794 -1.39 -27.61 -6.91
CA TRP A 794 -1.56 -28.77 -7.80
C TRP A 794 -2.19 -28.44 -9.16
N HIS A 795 -2.61 -27.21 -9.42
CA HIS A 795 -3.31 -26.82 -10.65
C HIS A 795 -2.58 -27.27 -11.95
N PRO A 796 -1.26 -27.06 -12.15
CA PRO A 796 -0.59 -27.58 -13.35
C PRO A 796 -0.63 -29.11 -13.46
N ALA A 797 -0.48 -29.83 -12.35
CA ALA A 797 -0.56 -31.29 -12.35
C ALA A 797 -1.96 -31.81 -12.65
N LEU A 798 -3.00 -31.10 -12.19
CA LEU A 798 -4.39 -31.39 -12.52
C LEU A 798 -4.68 -31.18 -14.01
N GLU A 799 -4.15 -30.10 -14.60
CA GLU A 799 -4.26 -29.85 -16.04
C GLU A 799 -3.54 -30.91 -16.88
N LEU A 800 -2.35 -31.36 -16.48
CA LEU A 800 -1.67 -32.49 -17.12
C LEU A 800 -2.49 -33.77 -17.06
N LEU A 801 -3.06 -34.06 -15.88
CA LEU A 801 -3.89 -35.25 -15.69
C LEU A 801 -5.13 -35.20 -16.59
N TRP A 802 -5.76 -34.03 -16.70
CA TRP A 802 -6.89 -33.80 -17.59
C TRP A 802 -6.48 -33.96 -19.06
N TYR A 803 -5.37 -33.36 -19.49
CA TYR A 803 -4.93 -33.32 -20.88
C TYR A 803 -4.53 -34.69 -21.44
N ASN A 804 -3.70 -35.48 -20.74
CA ASN A 804 -3.16 -36.73 -21.28
C ASN A 804 -3.14 -37.93 -20.33
N ARG A 805 -3.82 -37.85 -19.18
CA ARG A 805 -3.82 -38.92 -18.16
C ARG A 805 -2.40 -39.30 -17.71
N ASN A 806 -1.55 -38.29 -17.50
CA ASN A 806 -0.16 -38.53 -17.12
C ASN A 806 -0.06 -39.46 -15.89
N PRO A 807 0.55 -40.65 -16.01
CA PRO A 807 0.52 -41.64 -14.93
C PRO A 807 1.33 -41.23 -13.71
N GLN A 808 2.32 -40.35 -13.88
CA GLN A 808 3.11 -39.85 -12.75
C GLN A 808 2.36 -38.76 -11.98
N ALA A 809 1.76 -37.80 -12.69
CA ALA A 809 0.88 -36.80 -12.07
C ALA A 809 -0.30 -37.48 -11.36
N GLU A 810 -0.93 -38.48 -11.99
CA GLU A 810 -2.03 -39.24 -11.36
C GLU A 810 -1.59 -39.88 -10.05
N ARG A 811 -0.43 -40.55 -10.03
CA ARG A 811 0.08 -41.16 -8.78
C ARG A 811 0.28 -40.13 -7.68
N TRP A 812 0.88 -38.97 -7.98
CA TRP A 812 1.13 -37.93 -6.97
C TRP A 812 -0.17 -37.36 -6.42
N LEU A 813 -1.09 -37.00 -7.30
CA LEU A 813 -2.39 -36.44 -6.93
C LEU A 813 -3.23 -37.43 -6.13
N ARG A 814 -3.20 -38.73 -6.46
CA ARG A 814 -3.87 -39.77 -5.68
C ARG A 814 -3.22 -39.98 -4.32
N GLN A 815 -1.89 -40.07 -4.22
CA GLN A 815 -1.20 -40.16 -2.93
C GLN A 815 -1.54 -38.98 -2.00
N TRP A 816 -1.71 -37.79 -2.58
CA TRP A 816 -2.12 -36.61 -1.84
C TRP A 816 -3.59 -36.69 -1.44
N ALA A 817 -4.50 -36.85 -2.40
CA ALA A 817 -5.93 -36.84 -2.14
C ALA A 817 -6.40 -38.01 -1.26
N ASP A 818 -5.85 -39.21 -1.46
CA ASP A 818 -6.16 -40.39 -0.64
C ASP A 818 -5.73 -40.17 0.82
N GLY A 819 -4.56 -39.57 1.07
CA GLY A 819 -4.13 -39.24 2.44
C GLY A 819 -5.02 -38.19 3.10
N TRP A 820 -5.41 -37.15 2.36
CA TRP A 820 -6.36 -36.15 2.85
C TRP A 820 -7.75 -36.76 3.16
N LEU A 821 -8.22 -37.74 2.38
CA LEU A 821 -9.47 -38.45 2.68
C LEU A 821 -9.41 -39.18 4.04
N GLU A 822 -8.26 -39.71 4.44
CA GLU A 822 -8.09 -40.36 5.76
C GLU A 822 -8.17 -39.37 6.92
N HIS A 823 -7.94 -38.09 6.67
CA HIS A 823 -8.09 -37.01 7.64
C HIS A 823 -9.50 -36.39 7.67
N PHE A 824 -10.41 -36.84 6.80
CA PHE A 824 -11.76 -36.30 6.72
C PHE A 824 -12.76 -37.13 7.50
N GLU A 825 -13.54 -36.44 8.31
CA GLU A 825 -14.73 -36.98 8.95
C GLU A 825 -15.93 -36.12 8.55
N PRO A 826 -17.14 -36.70 8.37
CA PRO A 826 -18.35 -35.92 8.11
C PRO A 826 -18.57 -34.82 9.15
N GLY A 827 -18.58 -33.56 8.70
CA GLY A 827 -18.71 -32.38 9.57
C GLY A 827 -17.44 -31.95 10.30
N ARG A 828 -16.31 -32.64 10.07
CA ARG A 828 -14.97 -32.28 10.55
C ARG A 828 -13.94 -32.55 9.44
N TYR A 829 -13.96 -31.72 8.41
CA TYR A 829 -13.08 -31.85 7.26
C TYR A 829 -11.76 -31.11 7.53
N ALA A 830 -10.65 -31.82 7.53
CA ALA A 830 -9.33 -31.24 7.73
C ALA A 830 -9.00 -30.18 6.65
N HIS A 831 -8.37 -29.08 7.07
CA HIS A 831 -7.81 -28.07 6.14
C HIS A 831 -6.35 -27.72 6.48
N ALA A 832 -5.79 -28.36 7.50
CA ALA A 832 -4.40 -28.22 7.90
C ALA A 832 -3.94 -29.50 8.61
N VAL A 833 -2.79 -30.04 8.19
CA VAL A 833 -2.19 -31.25 8.75
C VAL A 833 -0.71 -30.98 9.05
N ASP A 834 -0.27 -31.28 10.27
CA ASP A 834 1.14 -31.35 10.61
C ASP A 834 1.76 -32.55 9.89
N VAL A 835 2.70 -32.28 8.99
CA VAL A 835 3.21 -33.26 8.02
C VAL A 835 4.02 -34.35 8.69
N ALA A 836 4.76 -34.02 9.75
CA ALA A 836 5.63 -34.98 10.44
C ALA A 836 4.83 -36.00 11.25
N SER A 837 3.77 -35.54 11.93
CA SER A 837 2.95 -36.37 12.83
C SER A 837 1.64 -36.85 12.21
N GLU A 838 1.25 -36.31 11.06
CA GLU A 838 -0.09 -36.44 10.45
C GLU A 838 -1.23 -36.01 11.36
N ARG A 839 -0.95 -35.15 12.33
CA ARG A 839 -1.98 -34.61 13.21
C ARG A 839 -2.76 -33.53 12.48
N VAL A 840 -4.09 -33.64 12.51
CA VAL A 840 -4.97 -32.58 12.02
C VAL A 840 -4.86 -31.36 12.94
N GLU A 841 -4.45 -30.23 12.38
CA GLU A 841 -4.34 -28.94 13.09
C GLU A 841 -5.58 -28.07 12.93
N GLY A 842 -6.35 -28.27 11.86
CA GLY A 842 -7.50 -27.44 11.54
C GLY A 842 -8.61 -28.23 10.85
N THR A 843 -9.86 -28.01 11.27
CA THR A 843 -11.05 -28.62 10.67
C THR A 843 -12.12 -27.59 10.33
N ASN A 844 -12.93 -27.88 9.32
CA ASN A 844 -14.14 -27.12 9.00
C ASN A 844 -15.39 -28.02 9.01
N THR A 845 -16.55 -27.42 9.25
CA THR A 845 -17.84 -28.11 9.17
C THR A 845 -18.37 -28.19 7.74
N ARG A 846 -18.01 -27.23 6.89
CA ARG A 846 -18.29 -27.26 5.45
C ARG A 846 -17.21 -28.08 4.75
N PRO A 847 -17.57 -29.03 3.87
CA PRO A 847 -16.59 -29.90 3.21
C PRO A 847 -15.60 -29.08 2.42
N LEU A 848 -14.31 -29.36 2.66
CA LEU A 848 -13.19 -28.85 1.87
C LEU A 848 -13.14 -27.31 1.81
N TYR A 849 -13.66 -26.65 2.85
CA TYR A 849 -13.60 -25.22 3.05
C TYR A 849 -12.22 -24.84 3.61
N GLY A 850 -11.26 -24.75 2.70
CA GLY A 850 -9.89 -24.31 2.95
C GLY A 850 -9.30 -23.61 1.71
N GLY A 851 -8.42 -22.62 1.94
CA GLY A 851 -7.64 -21.94 0.89
C GLY A 851 -8.52 -21.32 -0.17
N TYR A 852 -9.53 -20.55 0.26
CA TYR A 852 -10.41 -19.82 -0.65
C TYR A 852 -11.17 -20.72 -1.65
N GLY A 853 -11.38 -22.00 -1.31
CA GLY A 853 -12.01 -23.00 -2.18
C GLY A 853 -11.02 -23.88 -2.95
N GLY A 854 -9.71 -23.66 -2.85
CA GLY A 854 -8.71 -24.45 -3.58
C GLY A 854 -8.78 -25.95 -3.29
N GLN A 855 -8.94 -26.33 -2.01
CA GLN A 855 -9.04 -27.75 -1.63
C GLN A 855 -10.28 -28.42 -2.25
N GLY A 856 -11.44 -27.80 -2.09
CA GLY A 856 -12.68 -28.29 -2.69
C GLY A 856 -12.59 -28.36 -4.21
N SER A 857 -11.96 -27.37 -4.84
CA SER A 857 -11.79 -27.34 -6.28
C SER A 857 -10.89 -28.46 -6.79
N ALA A 858 -9.77 -28.74 -6.12
CA ALA A 858 -8.86 -29.82 -6.49
C ALA A 858 -9.53 -31.20 -6.35
N PHE A 859 -10.26 -31.44 -5.27
CA PHE A 859 -11.03 -32.66 -5.05
C PHE A 859 -12.15 -32.84 -6.08
N ALA A 860 -12.90 -31.78 -6.37
CA ALA A 860 -13.93 -31.80 -7.42
C ALA A 860 -13.31 -32.11 -8.79
N PHE A 861 -12.19 -31.47 -9.13
CA PHE A 861 -11.50 -31.68 -10.39
C PHE A 861 -11.01 -33.13 -10.50
N LEU A 862 -10.39 -33.69 -9.45
CA LEU A 862 -9.97 -35.09 -9.41
C LEU A 862 -11.14 -36.07 -9.53
N ALA A 863 -12.25 -35.81 -8.83
CA ALA A 863 -13.45 -36.64 -8.93
C ALA A 863 -13.98 -36.67 -10.37
N VAL A 864 -14.07 -35.50 -11.01
CA VAL A 864 -14.53 -35.38 -12.41
C VAL A 864 -13.58 -36.11 -13.36
N ILE A 865 -12.28 -35.81 -13.30
CA ILE A 865 -11.29 -36.42 -14.20
C ILE A 865 -11.25 -37.94 -14.01
N THR A 866 -11.05 -38.43 -12.78
CA THR A 866 -10.80 -39.86 -12.51
C THR A 866 -12.08 -40.71 -12.54
N GLY A 867 -13.25 -40.11 -12.26
CA GLY A 867 -14.48 -40.88 -11.99
C GLY A 867 -14.47 -41.61 -10.65
N ASP A 868 -13.49 -41.37 -9.78
CA ASP A 868 -13.46 -41.95 -8.44
C ASP A 868 -14.35 -41.14 -7.50
N ARG A 869 -15.49 -41.72 -7.13
CA ARG A 869 -16.50 -41.06 -6.31
C ARG A 869 -16.04 -40.80 -4.87
N ARG A 870 -14.97 -41.44 -4.39
CA ARG A 870 -14.42 -41.17 -3.05
C ARG A 870 -14.01 -39.70 -2.90
N TYR A 871 -13.47 -39.08 -3.95
CA TYR A 871 -13.09 -37.66 -3.93
C TYR A 871 -14.30 -36.71 -3.93
N ALA A 872 -15.47 -37.16 -4.36
CA ALA A 872 -16.71 -36.39 -4.30
C ALA A 872 -17.51 -36.63 -3.00
N ALA A 873 -17.18 -37.67 -2.23
CA ALA A 873 -17.95 -38.10 -1.05
C ALA A 873 -18.18 -36.97 -0.01
N PRO A 874 -17.18 -36.13 0.34
CA PRO A 874 -17.39 -35.02 1.27
C PRO A 874 -18.51 -34.05 0.86
N PHE A 875 -18.71 -33.84 -0.45
CA PHE A 875 -19.77 -32.98 -0.97
C PHE A 875 -21.14 -33.66 -0.91
N TYR A 876 -21.19 -34.97 -1.21
CA TYR A 876 -22.42 -35.77 -1.11
C TYR A 876 -22.97 -35.85 0.31
N ASP A 877 -22.10 -35.93 1.33
CA ASP A 877 -22.52 -35.89 2.74
C ASP A 877 -23.23 -34.56 3.05
N PHE A 878 -22.73 -33.47 2.48
CA PHE A 878 -23.31 -32.14 2.64
C PHE A 878 -24.64 -31.99 1.89
N TYR A 879 -24.73 -32.48 0.65
CA TYR A 879 -26.00 -32.53 -0.10
C TYR A 879 -27.04 -33.38 0.63
N THR A 880 -26.64 -34.52 1.22
CA THR A 880 -27.55 -35.37 2.00
C THR A 880 -28.11 -34.65 3.23
N SER A 881 -27.41 -33.65 3.76
CA SER A 881 -27.88 -32.79 4.85
C SER A 881 -28.87 -31.69 4.41
N GLY A 882 -29.25 -31.65 3.12
CA GLY A 882 -30.15 -30.65 2.54
C GLY A 882 -29.47 -29.31 2.20
N ARG A 883 -28.14 -29.30 2.10
CA ARG A 883 -27.32 -28.09 1.94
C ARG A 883 -26.53 -28.11 0.63
N THR A 884 -26.49 -26.99 -0.09
CA THR A 884 -25.79 -26.85 -1.38
C THR A 884 -24.65 -25.84 -1.37
N ASP A 885 -24.50 -25.08 -0.28
CA ASP A 885 -23.45 -24.08 -0.13
C ASP A 885 -22.11 -24.76 0.14
N THR A 886 -21.44 -25.23 -0.91
CA THR A 886 -20.09 -25.86 -0.93
C THR A 886 -19.02 -24.84 -1.34
N SER A 887 -17.74 -25.05 -1.02
CA SER A 887 -16.65 -24.14 -1.41
C SER A 887 -15.58 -24.92 -2.18
N PRO A 888 -15.37 -24.64 -3.48
CA PRO A 888 -16.06 -23.62 -4.26
C PRO A 888 -17.55 -23.98 -4.45
N GLY A 889 -18.37 -22.98 -4.77
CA GLY A 889 -19.80 -23.18 -4.99
C GLY A 889 -20.10 -23.89 -6.31
N ASP A 890 -21.37 -24.28 -6.46
CA ASP A 890 -21.94 -24.71 -7.75
C ASP A 890 -21.27 -25.97 -8.34
N LEU A 891 -20.87 -26.91 -7.48
CA LEU A 891 -20.31 -28.22 -7.88
C LEU A 891 -21.38 -29.28 -8.15
N LEU A 892 -22.64 -28.99 -7.82
CA LEU A 892 -23.72 -29.97 -7.91
C LEU A 892 -23.91 -30.46 -9.35
N LEU A 893 -23.86 -29.55 -10.33
CA LEU A 893 -23.99 -29.89 -11.74
C LEU A 893 -22.75 -30.58 -12.28
N ASP A 894 -21.56 -30.19 -11.84
CA ASP A 894 -20.30 -30.88 -12.17
C ASP A 894 -20.40 -32.38 -11.83
N PHE A 895 -20.90 -32.70 -10.64
CA PHE A 895 -21.09 -34.08 -10.19
C PHE A 895 -22.30 -34.76 -10.82
N TYR A 896 -23.40 -34.05 -11.07
CA TYR A 896 -24.56 -34.60 -11.76
C TYR A 896 -24.20 -35.06 -13.18
N HIS A 897 -23.52 -34.21 -13.94
CA HIS A 897 -23.07 -34.55 -15.30
C HIS A 897 -22.09 -35.72 -15.30
N ARG A 898 -21.22 -35.81 -14.29
CA ARG A 898 -20.22 -36.89 -14.20
C ARG A 898 -20.77 -38.23 -13.71
N PHE A 899 -21.53 -38.21 -12.62
CA PHE A 899 -21.91 -39.41 -11.85
C PHE A 899 -23.39 -39.79 -11.97
N GLY A 900 -24.19 -38.94 -12.62
CA GLY A 900 -25.60 -39.16 -12.83
C GLY A 900 -26.46 -38.99 -11.57
N HIS A 901 -27.77 -38.97 -11.80
CA HIS A 901 -28.81 -38.79 -10.77
C HIS A 901 -28.71 -39.81 -9.62
N GLU A 902 -28.49 -41.09 -9.95
CA GLU A 902 -28.49 -42.21 -8.98
C GLU A 902 -27.43 -42.04 -7.88
N SER A 903 -26.37 -41.27 -8.16
CA SER A 903 -25.30 -41.01 -7.20
C SER A 903 -25.71 -40.09 -6.05
N PHE A 904 -26.87 -39.45 -6.08
CA PHE A 904 -27.32 -38.58 -5.00
C PHE A 904 -28.32 -39.24 -4.03
N SER A 905 -28.50 -40.56 -4.08
CA SER A 905 -29.28 -41.34 -3.10
C SER A 905 -30.73 -40.84 -2.86
N GLY A 906 -31.33 -40.13 -3.82
CA GLY A 906 -32.67 -39.54 -3.70
C GLY A 906 -32.73 -38.19 -2.98
N SER A 907 -31.61 -37.64 -2.49
CA SER A 907 -31.60 -36.34 -1.81
C SER A 907 -31.71 -35.15 -2.76
N LEU A 908 -31.52 -35.35 -4.07
CA LEU A 908 -31.55 -34.27 -5.08
C LEU A 908 -32.88 -33.52 -5.09
N ASP A 909 -34.00 -34.26 -5.06
CA ASP A 909 -35.35 -33.69 -5.13
C ASP A 909 -35.70 -32.86 -3.89
N ASP A 910 -35.05 -33.15 -2.75
CA ASP A 910 -35.23 -32.44 -1.49
C ASP A 910 -34.33 -31.19 -1.36
N LEU A 911 -33.39 -30.98 -2.29
CA LEU A 911 -32.49 -29.84 -2.25
C LEU A 911 -33.18 -28.57 -2.71
N TYR A 912 -32.91 -27.49 -1.98
CA TYR A 912 -33.27 -26.16 -2.45
C TYR A 912 -32.30 -25.70 -3.55
N LEU A 913 -32.74 -25.80 -4.81
CA LEU A 913 -31.98 -25.42 -5.98
C LEU A 913 -32.41 -24.05 -6.54
N ARG A 914 -31.50 -23.38 -7.23
CA ARG A 914 -31.75 -22.13 -7.96
C ARG A 914 -31.04 -22.14 -9.31
N GLY A 915 -31.42 -21.20 -10.18
CA GLY A 915 -30.68 -20.95 -11.41
C GLY A 915 -30.59 -22.18 -12.32
N PRO A 916 -29.42 -22.43 -12.94
CA PRO A 916 -29.21 -23.59 -13.82
C PRO A 916 -29.52 -24.94 -13.17
N ALA A 917 -29.23 -25.10 -11.87
CA ALA A 917 -29.46 -26.38 -11.19
C ALA A 917 -30.95 -26.69 -11.04
N ALA A 918 -31.77 -25.70 -10.68
CA ALA A 918 -33.23 -25.86 -10.60
C ALA A 918 -33.84 -26.15 -11.98
N ALA A 919 -33.36 -25.47 -13.03
CA ALA A 919 -33.83 -25.70 -14.39
C ALA A 919 -33.52 -27.12 -14.88
N LEU A 920 -32.29 -27.61 -14.67
CA LEU A 920 -31.90 -28.94 -15.16
C LEU A 920 -32.58 -30.07 -14.37
N LEU A 921 -32.64 -29.94 -13.05
CA LEU A 921 -33.02 -31.06 -12.17
C LEU A 921 -34.51 -31.07 -11.84
N HIS A 922 -35.14 -29.90 -11.72
CA HIS A 922 -36.56 -29.79 -11.38
C HIS A 922 -37.42 -29.33 -12.58
N GLY A 923 -36.80 -29.03 -13.73
CA GLY A 923 -37.51 -28.46 -14.89
C GLY A 923 -37.96 -27.00 -14.69
N ASP A 924 -37.47 -26.32 -13.65
CA ASP A 924 -37.87 -24.96 -13.30
C ASP A 924 -37.07 -23.91 -14.10
N LEU A 925 -37.51 -23.69 -15.35
CA LEU A 925 -36.91 -22.68 -16.23
C LEU A 925 -37.14 -21.25 -15.73
N ASP A 926 -38.18 -21.01 -14.93
CA ASP A 926 -38.45 -19.69 -14.36
C ASP A 926 -37.39 -19.33 -13.31
N ALA A 927 -36.95 -20.29 -12.49
CA ALA A 927 -35.83 -20.09 -11.57
C ALA A 927 -34.51 -19.75 -12.28
N LEU A 928 -34.27 -20.31 -13.47
CA LEU A 928 -33.13 -19.93 -14.31
C LEU A 928 -33.28 -18.50 -14.85
N VAL A 929 -34.45 -18.14 -15.39
CA VAL A 929 -34.72 -16.77 -15.85
C VAL A 929 -34.54 -15.76 -14.73
N THR A 930 -35.04 -16.06 -13.52
CA THR A 930 -34.87 -15.19 -12.35
C THR A 930 -33.40 -14.99 -11.99
N ALA A 931 -32.59 -16.05 -12.01
CA ALA A 931 -31.16 -15.96 -11.71
C ALA A 931 -30.40 -15.11 -12.75
N LEU A 932 -30.64 -15.37 -14.04
CA LEU A 932 -30.00 -14.62 -15.13
C LEU A 932 -30.42 -13.14 -15.15
N ARG A 933 -31.68 -12.83 -14.83
CA ARG A 933 -32.14 -11.44 -14.65
C ARG A 933 -31.42 -10.77 -13.50
N ALA A 934 -31.23 -11.47 -12.37
CA ALA A 934 -30.51 -10.93 -11.23
C ALA A 934 -29.05 -10.59 -11.56
N ASP A 935 -28.37 -11.42 -12.37
CA ASP A 935 -27.01 -11.15 -12.83
C ASP A 935 -26.92 -9.88 -13.70
N VAL A 936 -27.88 -9.69 -14.63
CA VAL A 936 -27.97 -8.47 -15.44
C VAL A 936 -28.22 -7.24 -14.56
N VAL A 937 -29.13 -7.36 -13.60
CA VAL A 937 -29.47 -6.27 -12.67
C VAL A 937 -28.27 -5.89 -11.80
N GLU A 938 -27.50 -6.87 -11.29
CA GLU A 938 -26.26 -6.64 -10.53
C GLU A 938 -25.28 -5.79 -11.35
N LEU A 939 -24.99 -6.19 -12.58
CA LEU A 939 -24.01 -5.51 -13.43
C LEU A 939 -24.49 -4.13 -13.91
N GLN A 940 -25.79 -3.93 -14.06
CA GLN A 940 -26.35 -2.62 -14.39
C GLN A 940 -26.36 -1.69 -13.17
N THR A 941 -26.71 -2.22 -12.00
CA THR A 941 -26.80 -1.46 -10.74
C THR A 941 -25.42 -1.05 -10.24
N PHE A 942 -24.39 -1.88 -10.46
CA PHE A 942 -23.05 -1.67 -9.90
C PHE A 942 -21.95 -1.62 -10.98
N SER A 943 -22.29 -1.24 -12.21
CA SER A 943 -21.35 -1.20 -13.34
C SER A 943 -20.04 -0.52 -13.00
N GLN A 944 -20.07 0.60 -12.27
CA GLN A 944 -18.89 1.33 -11.86
C GLN A 944 -18.03 0.56 -10.85
N MET A 945 -18.63 -0.20 -9.94
CA MET A 945 -17.91 -0.94 -8.90
C MET A 945 -17.05 -2.06 -9.48
N TYR A 946 -17.42 -2.57 -10.67
CA TYR A 946 -16.64 -3.55 -11.43
C TYR A 946 -15.66 -2.91 -12.44
N THR A 947 -15.71 -1.59 -12.64
CA THR A 947 -14.98 -0.89 -13.71
C THR A 947 -14.31 0.39 -13.22
N SER A 948 -14.91 1.56 -13.46
CA SER A 948 -14.29 2.88 -13.28
C SER A 948 -14.12 3.34 -11.83
N ALA A 949 -14.59 2.57 -10.85
CA ALA A 949 -14.14 2.67 -9.46
C ALA A 949 -12.70 2.17 -9.26
N GLU A 950 -12.18 1.39 -10.21
CA GLU A 950 -10.81 0.85 -10.25
C GLU A 950 -10.40 0.16 -8.93
N PRO A 951 -11.16 -0.86 -8.47
CA PRO A 951 -10.73 -1.67 -7.33
C PRO A 951 -9.43 -2.44 -7.65
N PHE A 952 -8.82 -3.04 -6.63
CA PHE A 952 -7.72 -4.00 -6.84
C PHE A 952 -8.13 -5.11 -7.81
N THR A 953 -7.20 -5.52 -8.67
CA THR A 953 -7.50 -6.43 -9.79
C THR A 953 -7.91 -7.82 -9.28
N ASP A 954 -7.35 -8.28 -8.16
CA ASP A 954 -7.76 -9.54 -7.50
C ASP A 954 -9.16 -9.48 -6.84
N ARG A 955 -9.80 -8.30 -6.78
CA ARG A 955 -11.13 -8.07 -6.17
C ARG A 955 -12.25 -7.84 -7.18
N VAL A 956 -11.98 -7.97 -8.49
CA VAL A 956 -13.01 -7.93 -9.53
C VAL A 956 -13.65 -9.31 -9.69
N PHE A 957 -14.53 -9.67 -8.76
CA PHE A 957 -15.22 -10.97 -8.78
C PHE A 957 -16.43 -10.96 -9.73
N LEU A 958 -16.26 -11.43 -10.97
CA LEU A 958 -17.31 -11.46 -11.99
C LEU A 958 -18.30 -12.65 -11.80
N ASN A 959 -18.82 -12.84 -10.59
CA ASN A 959 -19.76 -13.92 -10.26
C ASN A 959 -21.07 -13.86 -11.05
N ALA A 960 -21.45 -12.68 -11.57
CA ALA A 960 -22.62 -12.50 -12.42
C ALA A 960 -22.49 -13.19 -13.79
N LEU A 961 -21.29 -13.66 -14.17
CA LEU A 961 -21.11 -14.49 -15.38
C LEU A 961 -21.53 -15.95 -15.15
N ARG A 962 -21.55 -16.41 -13.89
CA ARG A 962 -21.72 -17.83 -13.53
C ARG A 962 -22.93 -18.50 -14.17
N ASN A 963 -24.13 -17.92 -14.02
CA ASN A 963 -25.33 -18.60 -14.49
C ASN A 963 -25.34 -18.70 -16.02
N ALA A 964 -24.84 -17.67 -16.72
CA ALA A 964 -24.67 -17.72 -18.17
C ALA A 964 -23.64 -18.79 -18.55
N ALA A 965 -22.48 -18.85 -17.88
CA ALA A 965 -21.43 -19.83 -18.16
C ALA A 965 -21.93 -21.26 -18.04
N ILE A 966 -22.60 -21.59 -16.93
CA ILE A 966 -23.18 -22.92 -16.73
C ILE A 966 -24.28 -23.20 -17.77
N THR A 967 -25.09 -22.21 -18.14
CA THR A 967 -26.17 -22.41 -19.12
C THR A 967 -25.62 -22.73 -20.52
N TYR A 968 -24.55 -22.04 -20.95
CA TYR A 968 -23.97 -22.24 -22.28
C TYR A 968 -23.01 -23.42 -22.35
N THR A 969 -22.23 -23.62 -21.30
CA THR A 969 -21.08 -24.53 -21.33
C THR A 969 -21.23 -25.68 -20.35
N GLY A 970 -22.23 -25.72 -19.47
CA GLY A 970 -22.37 -26.76 -18.44
C GLY A 970 -21.39 -26.62 -17.25
N GLY A 971 -20.43 -25.70 -17.31
CA GLY A 971 -19.44 -25.45 -16.27
C GLY A 971 -19.23 -23.96 -15.97
N PHE A 972 -18.47 -23.67 -14.92
CA PHE A 972 -18.03 -22.31 -14.57
C PHE A 972 -16.70 -22.40 -13.84
N ALA A 973 -15.71 -21.66 -14.35
CA ALA A 973 -14.42 -21.50 -13.70
C ALA A 973 -14.21 -20.03 -13.29
N THR A 974 -13.50 -19.83 -12.19
CA THR A 974 -13.18 -18.50 -11.66
C THR A 974 -11.98 -18.61 -10.73
N ARG A 975 -11.55 -17.50 -10.11
CA ARG A 975 -10.48 -17.51 -9.11
C ARG A 975 -10.74 -18.61 -8.07
N ASN A 976 -9.77 -19.53 -7.94
CA ASN A 976 -9.80 -20.68 -7.02
C ASN A 976 -10.91 -21.73 -7.25
N LYS A 977 -11.70 -21.63 -8.34
CA LYS A 977 -12.54 -22.72 -8.89
C LYS A 977 -11.97 -23.12 -10.25
N ILE A 978 -11.07 -24.09 -10.23
CA ILE A 978 -10.27 -24.56 -11.37
C ILE A 978 -10.82 -25.84 -12.02
N SER A 979 -11.90 -26.43 -11.50
CA SER A 979 -12.46 -27.66 -12.05
C SER A 979 -12.99 -27.47 -13.47
N ARG A 980 -12.61 -28.36 -14.38
CA ARG A 980 -13.01 -28.34 -15.80
C ARG A 980 -14.27 -29.16 -16.04
N SER A 981 -15.43 -28.55 -15.77
CA SER A 981 -16.75 -29.15 -16.01
C SER A 981 -17.45 -28.67 -17.29
N HIS A 982 -16.83 -27.77 -18.05
CA HIS A 982 -17.34 -27.29 -19.33
C HIS A 982 -17.52 -28.44 -20.32
N ALA A 983 -18.74 -28.59 -20.84
CA ALA A 983 -19.17 -29.51 -21.89
C ALA A 983 -18.68 -29.11 -23.31
N VAL A 984 -17.78 -28.13 -23.40
CA VAL A 984 -17.15 -27.70 -24.65
C VAL A 984 -15.74 -28.27 -24.68
N GLY A 985 -15.62 -29.46 -25.27
CA GLY A 985 -14.38 -30.18 -25.57
C GLY A 985 -14.61 -31.08 -26.77
#